data_AF-D0P3C3-F1
#
_entry.id   AF-D0P3C3-F1
#
_cell.length_a   1.000
_cell.length_b   1.000
_cell.length_c   1.000
_cell.angle_alpha   90.00
_cell.angle_beta   90.00
_cell.angle_gamma   90.00
#
_symmetry.space_group_name_H-M   'P 1'
#
loop_
_entity.id
_entity.type
_entity.pdbx_description
1 polymer ?
#
loop_
_entity_poly.entity_id
_entity_poly.type
_entity_poly.pdbx_seq_one_letter_code
_entity_poly.pdbx_strand_id
1 'polypeptide(L)'
;MQDLDVVNEFNRVDRQVYAELQRVAPGNPVSAYALVSWSAFDNALEASGGTASVEAYEVQYAVSGSGVWQSLGDSLTGFRVDLGAQATEHVPKQRIFTRADDGESINDGYFRLGLSYEGSSPSILGGRATAGVVTPPIAFDASADAMKTAIESLEQVTQVQVERNALDADGAFEWIILFDLVAYDGEDPLPLLSLYTETVSAQWTGDGDQVAVQYLRMAPSSPDRHGRICSDECSYQVTGLQTGRAFSFRVRAQYSYAIGWSSWSASSEPLEIPATPVPRAPSTPELLAATTSHVTISWRMRRELTQENGIFAREFFPVTSFQAQQQCDSEIGWTTISERIPPGFSGNSDTFVTVVASLDRPPGSTCEFRVAATNANGQGPFSLPSAKFTTLQTAPGAVANLRVARNPLTVVWNTPEVLGGHALEELTYDVEYRTTLGSTWTRLPAELVDCSSRLANISMTSLKGYTTYVTRVRAVAERQAGSFSQSAEFLTDYTVEDESNSDNVKDLTLGTRQVVIAAARQQCANTQDWYYVQLTGNGGSGGSTSGDEAKPGEHGAVLVFPVTWSGERLAEHSFFYTGSVQTYRVPIDQSAPHLAHRIVALDVYAWGAGGAGARSSNGASSDLSNGGGGAFARGVFRVSAGDAVDILVGGGGLQDGRGGFNGGGNGGTGDFPGGGGGGASEVRVNGRTAVVAAGGGGAGSTDYCCAPWRRRRWLG
;
A
#
# COMPACT_ATOMS: atom_id res chain seq x y z
N MET A 1 -32.87 5.63 90.84
CA MET A 1 -33.05 7.03 90.41
C MET A 1 -31.87 7.82 90.95
N GLN A 2 -30.79 7.80 90.19
CA GLN A 2 -29.76 8.83 90.17
C GLN A 2 -29.13 8.68 88.79
N ASP A 3 -29.64 9.54 87.91
CA ASP A 3 -29.52 9.57 86.45
C ASP A 3 -28.05 9.83 86.04
N LEU A 4 -27.47 9.11 85.07
CA LEU A 4 -27.74 9.13 83.62
C LEU A 4 -27.67 10.54 83.02
N ASP A 5 -26.56 11.27 83.19
CA ASP A 5 -26.32 12.52 82.43
C ASP A 5 -24.85 12.96 82.30
N VAL A 6 -23.87 12.04 82.26
CA VAL A 6 -22.44 12.40 82.08
C VAL A 6 -21.79 11.80 80.83
N VAL A 7 -22.56 11.27 79.87
CA VAL A 7 -22.00 10.57 78.68
C VAL A 7 -22.01 11.42 77.40
N ASN A 8 -22.49 12.67 77.41
CA ASN A 8 -22.86 13.36 76.16
C ASN A 8 -22.03 14.57 75.73
N GLU A 9 -20.81 14.81 76.25
CA GLU A 9 -20.10 16.07 75.95
C GLU A 9 -18.64 16.00 75.50
N PHE A 10 -18.15 14.85 75.02
CA PHE A 10 -16.79 14.77 74.46
C PHE A 10 -16.75 14.06 73.10
N ASN A 11 -17.00 14.84 72.02
CA ASN A 11 -16.36 14.78 70.69
C ASN A 11 -17.26 15.44 69.63
N ARG A 12 -17.23 16.77 69.54
CA ARG A 12 -17.63 17.53 68.34
C ARG A 12 -16.44 18.31 67.83
N VAL A 13 -15.48 17.60 67.26
CA VAL A 13 -14.67 18.19 66.19
C VAL A 13 -15.43 17.85 64.92
N ASP A 14 -16.03 18.86 64.28
CA ASP A 14 -16.63 18.69 62.95
C ASP A 14 -15.50 18.30 61.98
N ARG A 15 -15.30 16.99 61.81
CA ARG A 15 -14.29 16.44 60.91
C ARG A 15 -14.72 16.71 59.48
N GLN A 16 -13.85 17.37 58.70
CA GLN A 16 -14.10 17.71 57.31
C GLN A 16 -13.86 16.49 56.40
N VAL A 17 -14.75 16.31 55.43
CA VAL A 17 -14.63 15.31 54.37
C VAL A 17 -14.41 16.06 53.06
N TYR A 18 -13.41 15.63 52.30
CA TYR A 18 -13.09 16.18 50.98
C TYR A 18 -13.47 15.16 49.92
N ALA A 19 -13.87 15.65 48.74
CA ALA A 19 -14.17 14.82 47.60
C ALA A 19 -13.60 15.46 46.33
N GLU A 20 -12.87 14.68 45.55
CA GLU A 20 -12.26 15.11 44.29
C GLU A 20 -12.72 14.21 43.14
N LEU A 21 -13.13 14.80 42.03
CA LEU A 21 -13.47 14.06 40.81
C LEU A 21 -12.19 13.54 40.16
N GLN A 22 -12.00 12.22 40.16
CA GLN A 22 -10.83 11.57 39.58
C GLN A 22 -11.00 11.37 38.07
N ARG A 23 -12.17 10.85 37.66
CA ARG A 23 -12.44 10.50 36.26
C ARG A 23 -13.93 10.46 35.98
N VAL A 24 -14.33 10.84 34.77
CA VAL A 24 -15.64 10.48 34.20
C VAL A 24 -15.37 9.49 33.09
N ALA A 25 -15.82 8.23 33.22
CA ALA A 25 -15.67 7.29 32.10
C ALA A 25 -16.59 7.75 30.95
N PRO A 26 -16.08 7.87 29.72
CA PRO A 26 -16.90 8.30 28.59
C PRO A 26 -17.97 7.27 28.23
N GLY A 27 -19.13 7.73 27.74
CA GLY A 27 -20.17 6.87 27.15
C GLY A 27 -21.14 6.23 28.13
N ASN A 28 -20.98 6.41 29.45
CA ASN A 28 -21.92 5.91 30.45
C ASN A 28 -22.28 7.01 31.48
N PRO A 29 -23.56 7.40 31.61
CA PRO A 29 -24.00 8.45 32.54
C PRO A 29 -23.85 8.07 34.03
N VAL A 30 -23.39 6.85 34.34
CA VAL A 30 -23.23 6.30 35.70
C VAL A 30 -21.78 5.84 35.96
N SER A 31 -20.77 6.45 35.34
CA SER A 31 -19.37 6.00 35.46
C SER A 31 -18.40 7.08 35.91
N ALA A 32 -18.86 8.07 36.67
CA ALA A 32 -17.96 8.99 37.36
C ALA A 32 -17.35 8.33 38.61
N TYR A 33 -16.06 8.59 38.82
CA TYR A 33 -15.25 8.15 39.93
C TYR A 33 -14.83 9.36 40.75
N ALA A 34 -15.15 9.36 42.05
CA ALA A 34 -14.69 10.37 42.98
C ALA A 34 -13.80 9.72 44.04
N LEU A 35 -12.71 10.38 44.42
CA LEU A 35 -11.94 10.04 45.60
C LEU A 35 -12.46 10.87 46.76
N VAL A 36 -12.97 10.20 47.79
CA VAL A 36 -13.40 10.83 49.04
C VAL A 36 -12.29 10.63 50.06
N SER A 37 -11.78 11.71 50.66
CA SER A 37 -10.76 11.64 51.71
C SER A 37 -11.20 12.32 53.00
N TRP A 38 -10.69 11.81 54.13
CA TRP A 38 -10.98 12.34 55.46
C TRP A 38 -9.81 12.04 56.41
N SER A 39 -9.65 12.84 57.46
CA SER A 39 -8.69 12.53 58.51
C SER A 39 -9.13 11.30 59.31
N ALA A 40 -8.16 10.44 59.65
CA ALA A 40 -8.42 9.25 60.46
C ALA A 40 -9.15 9.63 61.76
N PHE A 41 -10.13 8.82 62.16
CA PHE A 41 -10.78 9.01 63.45
C PHE A 41 -9.77 8.59 64.54
N ASP A 42 -9.40 9.50 65.43
CA ASP A 42 -8.45 9.21 66.50
C ASP A 42 -8.93 8.04 67.36
N ASN A 43 -8.06 7.05 67.61
CA ASN A 43 -8.27 5.98 68.59
C ASN A 43 -8.07 6.46 70.05
N ALA A 44 -8.15 7.77 70.32
CA ALA A 44 -7.70 8.34 71.59
C ALA A 44 -8.83 8.40 72.63
N LEU A 45 -8.78 7.46 73.57
CA LEU A 45 -9.34 7.62 74.92
C LEU A 45 -8.17 7.76 75.92
N GLU A 46 -7.33 8.77 75.73
CA GLU A 46 -6.47 9.27 76.80
C GLU A 46 -7.31 10.09 77.80
N ALA A 47 -7.99 9.38 78.71
CA ALA A 47 -8.43 9.94 80.01
C ALA A 47 -9.01 8.87 80.96
N SER A 48 -9.44 7.70 80.47
CA SER A 48 -10.12 6.71 81.33
C SER A 48 -9.75 5.25 81.08
N GLY A 49 -8.66 4.98 80.35
CA GLY A 49 -8.13 3.61 80.21
C GLY A 49 -8.99 2.69 79.35
N GLY A 50 -9.75 3.24 78.39
CA GLY A 50 -10.56 2.47 77.43
C GLY A 50 -9.86 2.34 76.06
N THR A 51 -9.66 1.10 75.60
CA THR A 51 -9.02 0.74 74.32
C THR A 51 -10.04 0.59 73.18
N ALA A 52 -10.78 1.66 72.85
CA ALA A 52 -11.75 1.59 71.74
C ALA A 52 -11.07 1.93 70.41
N SER A 53 -10.73 0.91 69.62
CA SER A 53 -10.20 1.06 68.28
C SER A 53 -11.32 1.18 67.25
N VAL A 54 -11.13 2.02 66.23
CA VAL A 54 -12.01 2.04 65.05
C VAL A 54 -11.86 0.70 64.31
N GLU A 55 -12.98 0.02 64.06
CA GLU A 55 -13.06 -1.30 63.40
C GLU A 55 -13.56 -1.23 61.95
N ALA A 56 -14.32 -0.19 61.62
CA ALA A 56 -14.82 0.06 60.26
C ALA A 56 -15.15 1.54 60.04
N TYR A 57 -15.20 1.95 58.77
CA TYR A 57 -15.85 3.20 58.37
C TYR A 57 -17.12 2.88 57.60
N GLU A 58 -18.07 3.82 57.60
CA GLU A 58 -19.18 3.86 56.66
C GLU A 58 -19.17 5.21 55.96
N VAL A 59 -19.16 5.18 54.63
CA VAL A 59 -19.28 6.35 53.76
C VAL A 59 -20.67 6.34 53.13
N GLN A 60 -21.35 7.47 53.24
CA GLN A 60 -22.62 7.71 52.57
C GLN A 60 -22.47 8.82 51.55
N TYR A 61 -23.23 8.71 50.46
CA TYR A 61 -23.43 9.81 49.53
C TYR A 61 -24.92 10.17 49.47
N ALA A 62 -25.19 11.43 49.22
CA ALA A 62 -26.51 11.91 48.85
C ALA A 62 -26.37 12.83 47.65
N VAL A 63 -27.40 12.86 46.82
CA VAL A 63 -27.55 13.97 45.87
C VAL A 63 -27.71 15.23 46.72
N SER A 64 -26.88 16.24 46.45
CA SER A 64 -26.87 17.48 47.24
C SER A 64 -28.28 18.08 47.34
N GLY A 65 -28.69 18.41 48.57
CA GLY A 65 -30.03 18.94 48.87
C GLY A 65 -31.18 17.92 48.89
N SER A 66 -30.96 16.65 48.52
CA SER A 66 -32.04 15.64 48.51
C SER A 66 -32.46 15.14 49.91
N GLY A 67 -31.55 15.21 50.88
CA GLY A 67 -31.75 14.66 52.24
C GLY A 67 -31.80 13.13 52.32
N VAL A 68 -31.77 12.43 51.18
CA VAL A 68 -31.82 10.97 51.09
C VAL A 68 -30.40 10.44 50.93
N TRP A 69 -29.86 9.86 52.02
CA TRP A 69 -28.51 9.31 52.05
C TRP A 69 -28.51 7.83 51.66
N GLN A 70 -27.59 7.47 50.78
CA GLN A 70 -27.34 6.11 50.34
C GLN A 70 -26.00 5.64 50.91
N SER A 71 -26.00 4.45 51.50
CA SER A 71 -24.78 3.81 51.99
C SER A 71 -24.03 3.13 50.85
N LEU A 72 -22.71 3.30 50.84
CA LEU A 72 -21.80 2.61 49.92
C LEU A 72 -21.40 1.21 50.43
N GLY A 73 -21.99 0.77 51.55
CA GLY A 73 -21.83 -0.56 52.13
C GLY A 73 -21.77 -0.51 53.65
N ASP A 74 -22.33 -1.53 54.31
CA ASP A 74 -22.49 -1.59 55.78
C ASP A 74 -21.18 -1.86 56.56
N SER A 75 -20.05 -1.99 55.85
CA SER A 75 -18.70 -2.10 56.43
C SER A 75 -17.66 -1.77 55.36
N LEU A 76 -17.34 -0.48 55.19
CA LEU A 76 -16.28 -0.05 54.29
C LEU A 76 -14.93 -0.26 54.98
N THR A 77 -14.31 -1.40 54.67
CA THR A 77 -12.88 -1.62 54.89
C THR A 77 -12.11 -0.82 53.84
N GLY A 78 -11.54 0.32 54.23
CA GLY A 78 -10.12 0.46 53.97
C GLY A 78 -9.42 -0.69 54.69
N PHE A 79 -8.41 -1.30 54.08
CA PHE A 79 -7.67 -2.46 54.57
C PHE A 79 -7.58 -2.54 56.10
N ARG A 80 -7.98 -3.68 56.70
CA ARG A 80 -7.61 -4.00 58.08
C ARG A 80 -6.11 -4.23 58.14
N VAL A 81 -5.40 -3.40 58.89
CA VAL A 81 -4.06 -3.72 59.40
C VAL A 81 -4.27 -4.43 60.74
N ASP A 82 -4.35 -5.76 60.73
CA ASP A 82 -4.34 -6.54 61.98
C ASP A 82 -2.89 -6.76 62.40
N LEU A 83 -2.53 -6.15 63.53
CA LEU A 83 -1.27 -6.45 64.16
C LEU A 83 -1.37 -7.90 64.69
N GLY A 84 -0.60 -8.90 64.20
CA GLY A 84 -0.52 -10.25 64.82
C GLY A 84 -0.78 -11.49 63.97
N ALA A 85 -1.29 -11.39 62.75
CA ALA A 85 -1.41 -12.58 61.91
C ALA A 85 -0.01 -13.00 61.43
N GLN A 86 0.48 -14.13 61.94
CA GLN A 86 1.83 -14.62 61.73
C GLN A 86 2.25 -14.60 60.26
N ALA A 87 3.40 -13.97 60.04
CA ALA A 87 4.20 -14.13 58.83
C ALA A 87 4.73 -15.56 58.76
N THR A 88 4.30 -16.29 57.73
CA THR A 88 5.04 -17.38 57.09
C THR A 88 4.54 -17.34 55.64
N GLU A 89 5.30 -17.08 54.58
CA GLU A 89 6.72 -17.25 54.31
C GLU A 89 7.00 -16.46 53.01
N HIS A 90 8.16 -15.81 52.90
CA HIS A 90 8.47 -14.82 51.86
C HIS A 90 8.65 -15.45 50.47
N VAL A 91 7.81 -15.10 49.49
CA VAL A 91 8.08 -15.36 48.07
C VAL A 91 8.50 -14.04 47.40
N PRO A 92 9.78 -13.86 47.01
CA PRO A 92 10.17 -12.68 46.24
C PRO A 92 9.43 -12.67 44.89
N LYS A 93 8.90 -11.52 44.49
CA LYS A 93 8.22 -11.32 43.20
C LYS A 93 9.00 -10.30 42.36
N GLN A 94 9.36 -10.68 41.13
CA GLN A 94 10.07 -9.79 40.21
C GLN A 94 9.31 -9.63 38.89
N ARG A 95 9.36 -8.43 38.33
CA ARG A 95 8.83 -8.11 37.00
C ARG A 95 9.99 -7.85 36.05
N ILE A 96 9.99 -8.51 34.91
CA ILE A 96 10.99 -8.35 33.85
C ILE A 96 10.26 -7.93 32.59
N PHE A 97 10.74 -6.90 31.90
CA PHE A 97 10.05 -6.42 30.71
C PHE A 97 10.98 -5.73 29.73
N THR A 98 10.72 -5.95 28.44
CA THR A 98 11.44 -5.30 27.35
C THR A 98 10.81 -3.95 27.03
N ARG A 99 11.63 -2.95 26.72
CA ARG A 99 11.21 -1.60 26.37
C ARG A 99 11.72 -1.23 24.97
N ALA A 100 10.96 -0.39 24.28
CA ALA A 100 11.32 0.21 23.01
C ALA A 100 10.76 1.63 22.97
N ASP A 101 11.40 2.52 22.23
CA ASP A 101 10.90 3.87 21.98
C ASP A 101 9.62 3.82 21.12
N ASP A 102 8.82 4.89 21.19
CA ASP A 102 7.53 4.95 20.49
C ASP A 102 7.70 4.80 18.97
N GLY A 103 7.07 3.77 18.40
CA GLY A 103 7.16 3.42 16.97
C GLY A 103 8.30 2.45 16.59
N GLU A 104 9.16 2.04 17.53
CA GLU A 104 10.17 1.01 17.31
C GLU A 104 9.60 -0.39 17.63
N SER A 105 9.96 -1.39 16.83
CA SER A 105 9.50 -2.76 17.03
C SER A 105 10.66 -3.68 17.39
N ILE A 106 10.47 -4.48 18.42
CA ILE A 106 11.45 -5.49 18.80
C ILE A 106 11.21 -6.72 17.94
N ASN A 107 12.19 -7.05 17.07
CA ASN A 107 12.03 -8.11 16.07
C ASN A 107 13.02 -9.27 16.24
N ASP A 108 14.08 -9.08 17.02
CA ASP A 108 15.14 -10.06 17.24
C ASP A 108 15.95 -9.69 18.50
N GLY A 109 16.79 -10.60 18.96
CA GLY A 109 17.70 -10.42 20.07
C GLY A 109 17.36 -11.30 21.27
N TYR A 110 18.29 -11.32 22.21
CA TYR A 110 18.15 -12.08 23.45
C TYR A 110 18.71 -11.31 24.63
N PHE A 111 18.27 -11.70 25.81
CA PHE A 111 18.85 -11.25 27.08
C PHE A 111 19.22 -12.45 27.95
N ARG A 112 20.08 -12.20 28.94
CA ARG A 112 20.48 -13.18 29.95
C ARG A 112 20.34 -12.56 31.31
N LEU A 113 19.91 -13.37 32.28
CA LEU A 113 19.72 -12.95 33.65
C LEU A 113 20.77 -13.63 34.52
N GLY A 114 21.23 -12.95 35.56
CA GLY A 114 22.11 -13.50 36.58
C GLY A 114 21.55 -13.23 37.97
N LEU A 115 22.11 -13.92 38.97
CA LEU A 115 21.78 -13.68 40.37
C LEU A 115 22.63 -12.51 40.91
N SER A 116 21.98 -11.50 41.48
CA SER A 116 22.63 -10.33 42.08
C SER A 116 22.64 -10.45 43.60
N TYR A 117 23.82 -10.36 44.21
CA TYR A 117 23.99 -10.23 45.65
C TYR A 117 24.11 -8.74 45.99
N GLU A 118 23.30 -8.23 46.92
CA GLU A 118 23.39 -6.83 47.36
C GLU A 118 24.81 -6.52 47.87
N GLY A 119 25.55 -5.66 47.16
CA GLY A 119 26.77 -5.04 47.70
C GLY A 119 28.09 -5.16 46.92
N SER A 120 28.11 -5.60 45.65
CA SER A 120 29.35 -5.51 44.85
C SER A 120 29.11 -5.22 43.37
N SER A 121 29.73 -4.14 42.88
CA SER A 121 29.86 -3.77 41.47
C SER A 121 30.37 -4.93 40.59
N PRO A 122 30.07 -4.95 39.27
CA PRO A 122 30.53 -6.00 38.38
C PRO A 122 32.05 -5.92 38.22
N SER A 123 32.78 -6.87 38.80
CA SER A 123 34.22 -6.96 38.59
C SER A 123 34.50 -7.52 37.19
N ILE A 124 35.13 -6.67 36.39
CA ILE A 124 35.90 -6.95 35.19
C ILE A 124 36.84 -8.14 35.47
N LEU A 125 36.57 -9.33 34.96
CA LEU A 125 37.56 -10.39 34.69
C LEU A 125 36.89 -11.54 33.91
N GLY A 126 37.33 -11.70 32.66
CA GLY A 126 36.73 -12.62 31.71
C GLY A 126 37.00 -14.10 31.96
N GLY A 127 36.21 -14.92 31.27
CA GLY A 127 36.68 -16.20 30.75
C GLY A 127 36.68 -17.37 31.73
N ARG A 128 35.52 -17.73 32.29
CA ARG A 128 35.17 -19.14 32.59
C ARG A 128 33.65 -19.23 32.71
N ALA A 129 33.03 -20.06 31.87
CA ALA A 129 31.60 -20.30 31.89
C ALA A 129 31.18 -20.81 33.27
N THR A 130 30.46 -19.98 34.01
CA THR A 130 29.77 -20.32 35.25
C THR A 130 28.40 -20.89 34.90
N ALA A 131 28.38 -22.16 34.43
CA ALA A 131 27.12 -22.89 34.35
C ALA A 131 26.42 -22.77 35.71
N GLY A 132 25.16 -22.34 35.74
CA GLY A 132 24.41 -22.14 36.98
C GLY A 132 24.38 -20.72 37.55
N VAL A 133 25.21 -19.78 37.10
CA VAL A 133 25.18 -18.40 37.66
C VAL A 133 24.47 -17.40 36.74
N VAL A 134 24.40 -17.73 35.45
CA VAL A 134 23.73 -16.92 34.42
C VAL A 134 22.88 -17.84 33.54
N THR A 135 21.69 -17.39 33.16
CA THR A 135 20.78 -18.16 32.32
C THR A 135 21.35 -18.38 30.90
N PRO A 136 20.89 -19.41 30.18
CA PRO A 136 20.99 -19.45 28.72
C PRO A 136 20.39 -18.20 28.07
N PRO A 137 20.72 -17.89 26.80
CA PRO A 137 20.04 -16.85 26.04
C PRO A 137 18.52 -17.00 26.08
N ILE A 138 17.83 -15.97 26.56
CA ILE A 138 16.37 -15.88 26.59
C ILE A 138 15.97 -14.97 25.43
N ALA A 139 15.22 -15.50 24.47
CA ALA A 139 14.74 -14.73 23.33
C ALA A 139 13.87 -13.55 23.80
N PHE A 140 13.90 -12.44 23.06
CA PHE A 140 13.12 -11.24 23.39
C PHE A 140 11.61 -11.49 23.47
N ASP A 141 11.10 -12.54 22.84
CA ASP A 141 9.68 -12.91 22.80
C ASP A 141 9.37 -14.21 23.57
N ALA A 142 10.34 -14.72 24.35
CA ALA A 142 10.26 -16.03 25.00
C ALA A 142 8.91 -16.30 25.68
N SER A 143 8.39 -17.52 25.50
CA SER A 143 7.18 -17.97 26.20
C SER A 143 7.41 -18.07 27.72
N ALA A 144 6.33 -18.08 28.51
CA ALA A 144 6.43 -18.23 29.96
C ALA A 144 7.21 -19.51 30.36
N ASP A 145 6.99 -20.62 29.66
CA ASP A 145 7.70 -21.89 29.91
C ASP A 145 9.18 -21.83 29.55
N ALA A 146 9.53 -21.13 28.47
CA ALA A 146 10.93 -20.95 28.05
C ALA A 146 11.68 -20.06 29.06
N MET A 147 11.04 -18.99 29.53
CA MET A 147 11.55 -18.10 30.57
C MET A 147 11.72 -18.83 31.90
N LYS A 148 10.73 -19.65 32.29
CA LYS A 148 10.79 -20.51 33.48
C LYS A 148 11.99 -21.47 33.42
N THR A 149 12.10 -22.22 32.33
CA THR A 149 13.18 -23.21 32.13
C THR A 149 14.56 -22.55 32.19
N ALA A 150 14.68 -21.33 31.64
CA ALA A 150 15.93 -20.58 31.68
C ALA A 150 16.31 -20.13 33.10
N ILE A 151 15.34 -19.68 33.90
CA ILE A 151 15.57 -19.24 35.29
C ILE A 151 15.87 -20.42 36.23
N GLU A 152 15.18 -21.56 36.09
CA GLU A 152 15.42 -22.79 36.86
C GLU A 152 16.75 -23.48 36.50
N SER A 153 17.47 -22.99 35.48
CA SER A 153 18.84 -23.45 35.17
C SER A 153 19.92 -22.82 36.07
N LEU A 154 19.55 -21.84 36.91
CA LEU A 154 20.45 -21.20 37.86
C LEU A 154 20.63 -22.10 39.09
N GLU A 155 21.87 -22.26 39.56
CA GLU A 155 22.32 -23.19 40.60
C GLU A 155 21.64 -23.00 41.97
N GLN A 156 20.94 -21.89 42.18
CA GLN A 156 20.26 -21.53 43.42
C GLN A 156 18.74 -21.39 43.28
N VAL A 157 18.21 -21.56 42.07
CA VAL A 157 16.79 -21.43 41.80
C VAL A 157 16.22 -22.81 41.46
N THR A 158 15.51 -23.42 42.39
CA THR A 158 15.00 -24.79 42.20
C THR A 158 13.66 -24.81 41.46
N GLN A 159 12.74 -23.90 41.76
CA GLN A 159 11.43 -23.84 41.11
C GLN A 159 10.89 -22.40 41.08
N VAL A 160 10.32 -22.01 39.93
CA VAL A 160 9.67 -20.70 39.75
C VAL A 160 8.35 -20.83 38.98
N GLN A 161 7.48 -19.86 39.20
CA GLN A 161 6.28 -19.64 38.38
C GLN A 161 6.49 -18.39 37.53
N VAL A 162 6.09 -18.48 36.25
CA VAL A 162 6.25 -17.39 35.29
C VAL A 162 4.93 -17.13 34.59
N GLU A 163 4.51 -15.87 34.58
CA GLU A 163 3.38 -15.37 33.78
C GLU A 163 3.90 -14.38 32.74
N ARG A 164 3.34 -14.36 31.53
CA ARG A 164 3.78 -13.48 30.42
C ARG A 164 2.62 -12.67 29.88
N ASN A 165 2.80 -11.36 29.72
CA ASN A 165 1.84 -10.45 29.09
C ASN A 165 2.48 -9.66 27.94
N ALA A 166 1.67 -9.21 26.99
CA ALA A 166 2.09 -8.26 25.96
C ALA A 166 1.99 -6.82 26.48
N LEU A 167 2.92 -5.97 26.05
CA LEU A 167 2.92 -4.53 26.34
C LEU A 167 2.53 -3.73 25.08
N ASP A 168 2.30 -2.43 25.26
CA ASP A 168 1.72 -1.56 24.22
C ASP A 168 2.64 -1.34 22.99
N ALA A 169 3.93 -1.65 23.07
CA ALA A 169 4.87 -1.56 21.95
C ALA A 169 4.96 -2.89 21.17
N ASP A 170 4.97 -2.83 19.84
CA ASP A 170 4.99 -4.01 18.96
C ASP A 170 6.24 -4.87 19.19
N GLY A 171 6.02 -6.10 19.70
CA GLY A 171 7.09 -7.05 20.04
C GLY A 171 7.63 -6.92 21.47
N ALA A 172 7.10 -6.02 22.30
CA ALA A 172 7.49 -5.86 23.70
C ALA A 172 6.61 -6.70 24.64
N PHE A 173 7.26 -7.37 25.60
CA PHE A 173 6.61 -8.29 26.51
C PHE A 173 7.06 -8.07 27.96
N GLU A 174 6.20 -8.45 28.90
CA GLU A 174 6.53 -8.53 30.32
C GLU A 174 6.37 -9.95 30.84
N TRP A 175 7.20 -10.29 31.83
CA TRP A 175 7.14 -11.52 32.59
C TRP A 175 7.13 -11.23 34.08
N ILE A 176 6.25 -11.91 34.80
CA ILE A 176 6.15 -11.86 36.26
C ILE A 176 6.68 -13.18 36.81
N ILE A 177 7.74 -13.10 37.61
CA ILE A 177 8.43 -14.24 38.20
C ILE A 177 8.10 -14.32 39.69
N LEU A 178 7.66 -15.50 40.11
CA LEU A 178 7.43 -15.86 41.50
C LEU A 178 8.35 -17.04 41.86
N PHE A 179 9.21 -16.88 42.85
CA PHE A 179 10.09 -17.98 43.28
C PHE A 179 9.37 -18.89 44.26
N ASP A 180 9.30 -20.20 43.97
CA ASP A 180 8.69 -21.12 44.92
C ASP A 180 9.60 -21.29 46.15
N LEU A 181 8.98 -21.49 47.32
CA LEU A 181 9.67 -21.59 48.61
C LEU A 181 10.66 -22.74 48.61
N VAL A 182 11.94 -22.41 48.50
CA VAL A 182 13.03 -23.32 48.87
C VAL A 182 13.34 -23.04 50.33
N ALA A 183 13.32 -24.08 51.16
CA ALA A 183 13.80 -23.99 52.53
C ALA A 183 15.30 -23.64 52.49
N TYR A 184 15.62 -22.35 52.44
CA TYR A 184 16.96 -21.83 52.59
C TYR A 184 17.31 -21.93 54.07
N ASP A 185 18.18 -22.87 54.37
CA ASP A 185 18.71 -23.19 55.69
C ASP A 185 19.86 -22.24 56.11
N GLY A 186 19.92 -21.03 55.54
CA GLY A 186 20.88 -19.97 55.90
C GLY A 186 20.29 -18.56 55.73
N GLU A 187 20.70 -17.63 56.59
CA GLU A 187 20.17 -16.25 56.72
C GLU A 187 20.39 -15.32 55.49
N ASP A 188 20.86 -15.83 54.36
CA ASP A 188 21.09 -15.01 53.17
C ASP A 188 19.84 -14.97 52.27
N PRO A 189 19.30 -13.79 51.92
CA PRO A 189 18.13 -13.69 51.05
C PRO A 189 18.43 -14.26 49.66
N LEU A 190 17.45 -14.95 49.05
CA LEU A 190 17.51 -15.41 47.66
C LEU A 190 18.04 -14.26 46.77
N PRO A 191 19.18 -14.41 46.09
CA PRO A 191 19.73 -13.34 45.28
C PRO A 191 18.78 -13.04 44.13
N LEU A 192 18.39 -11.78 44.01
CA LEU A 192 17.38 -11.33 43.06
C LEU A 192 17.96 -11.36 41.64
N LEU A 193 17.12 -11.67 40.65
CA LEU A 193 17.54 -11.61 39.25
C LEU A 193 17.91 -10.18 38.89
N SER A 194 19.05 -10.04 38.21
CA SER A 194 19.47 -8.81 37.55
C SER A 194 19.74 -9.08 36.09
N LEU A 195 19.62 -8.04 35.26
CA LEU A 195 20.05 -8.11 33.88
C LEU A 195 21.57 -8.35 33.85
N TYR A 196 21.99 -9.37 33.10
CA TYR A 196 23.41 -9.67 32.88
C TYR A 196 23.89 -9.08 31.55
N THR A 197 23.18 -9.40 30.45
CA THR A 197 23.46 -8.87 29.11
C THR A 197 22.19 -8.85 28.28
N GLU A 198 22.09 -7.92 27.33
CA GLU A 198 21.00 -7.83 26.35
C GLU A 198 21.52 -7.50 24.95
N THR A 199 20.75 -7.91 23.94
CA THR A 199 21.04 -7.69 22.51
C THR A 199 19.75 -7.43 21.71
N VAL A 200 18.74 -6.85 22.36
CA VAL A 200 17.40 -6.62 21.82
C VAL A 200 17.45 -5.60 20.68
N SER A 201 16.76 -5.86 19.57
CA SER A 201 16.98 -5.16 18.28
C SER A 201 16.27 -3.81 18.08
N ALA A 202 15.75 -3.19 19.14
CA ALA A 202 15.08 -1.88 19.08
C ALA A 202 15.93 -0.77 19.72
N GLN A 203 15.61 0.50 19.45
CA GLN A 203 16.19 1.62 20.20
C GLN A 203 15.41 1.87 21.51
N TRP A 204 16.14 2.19 22.57
CA TRP A 204 15.57 2.65 23.85
C TRP A 204 16.38 3.84 24.35
N THR A 205 15.73 4.99 24.51
CA THR A 205 16.36 6.26 24.92
C THR A 205 15.90 6.76 26.30
N GLY A 206 15.00 6.03 26.97
CA GLY A 206 14.55 6.34 28.33
C GLY A 206 15.52 5.90 29.44
N ASP A 207 15.20 6.25 30.68
CA ASP A 207 16.06 5.92 31.84
C ASP A 207 16.08 4.40 32.13
N GLY A 208 17.30 3.86 32.33
CA GLY A 208 17.56 2.45 32.68
C GLY A 208 17.82 1.54 31.47
N ASP A 209 18.02 0.25 31.73
CA ASP A 209 18.30 -0.76 30.69
C ASP A 209 17.07 -1.06 29.83
N GLN A 210 17.31 -1.56 28.60
CA GLN A 210 16.24 -1.85 27.65
C GLN A 210 15.38 -3.04 28.09
N VAL A 211 15.99 -4.04 28.73
CA VAL A 211 15.33 -5.11 29.49
C VAL A 211 15.41 -4.77 30.97
N ALA A 212 14.34 -4.21 31.49
CA ALA A 212 14.30 -3.77 32.87
C ALA A 212 13.85 -4.90 33.80
N VAL A 213 14.54 -5.02 34.93
CA VAL A 213 14.16 -5.90 36.04
C VAL A 213 13.75 -5.06 37.24
N GLN A 214 12.54 -5.30 37.75
CA GLN A 214 11.97 -4.55 38.87
C GLN A 214 11.56 -5.50 40.00
N TYR A 215 11.98 -5.14 41.22
CA TYR A 215 11.55 -5.83 42.43
C TYR A 215 10.19 -5.30 42.91
N LEU A 216 9.26 -6.21 43.19
CA LEU A 216 7.95 -5.87 43.75
C LEU A 216 7.96 -6.21 45.25
N ARG A 217 8.15 -5.19 46.13
CA ARG A 217 8.07 -5.37 47.59
C ARG A 217 6.61 -5.53 48.06
N MET A 218 6.36 -6.48 48.97
CA MET A 218 5.23 -6.42 49.90
C MET A 218 5.66 -5.80 51.24
N ALA A 219 4.82 -4.93 51.78
CA ALA A 219 4.95 -4.29 53.10
C ALA A 219 4.29 -5.18 54.20
N PRO A 220 4.52 -4.92 55.51
CA PRO A 220 5.04 -5.91 56.44
C PRO A 220 3.97 -6.73 57.16
N SER A 221 4.41 -7.90 57.61
CA SER A 221 3.80 -8.71 58.65
C SER A 221 3.59 -7.94 59.94
N SER A 222 2.75 -8.49 60.82
CA SER A 222 2.64 -7.95 62.16
C SER A 222 2.66 -8.98 63.27
N PRO A 223 3.20 -8.63 64.46
CA PRO A 223 2.83 -9.23 65.75
C PRO A 223 1.73 -8.38 66.45
N ASP A 224 1.04 -8.98 67.41
CA ASP A 224 -0.30 -8.69 67.95
C ASP A 224 -0.76 -7.26 68.38
N ARG A 225 -2.01 -6.98 67.97
CA ARG A 225 -3.08 -6.14 68.54
C ARG A 225 -2.93 -4.61 68.52
N HIS A 226 -3.90 -4.00 67.80
CA HIS A 226 -4.24 -2.56 67.64
C HIS A 226 -3.57 -1.83 66.47
N GLY A 227 -4.01 -2.13 65.23
CA GLY A 227 -3.65 -1.36 64.04
C GLY A 227 -4.65 -0.25 63.74
N ARG A 228 -4.16 0.92 63.30
CA ARG A 228 -5.00 1.97 62.70
C ARG A 228 -5.50 1.48 61.32
N ILE A 229 -6.78 1.69 61.00
CA ILE A 229 -7.35 1.35 59.67
C ILE A 229 -6.67 2.16 58.54
N CYS A 230 -6.26 3.41 58.80
CA CYS A 230 -5.49 4.26 57.88
C CYS A 230 -4.49 5.11 58.69
N SER A 231 -3.39 5.55 58.06
CA SER A 231 -2.23 6.04 58.81
C SER A 231 -2.35 7.47 59.34
N ASP A 232 -3.13 8.37 58.73
CA ASP A 232 -3.51 9.70 59.27
C ASP A 232 -4.59 10.34 58.36
N GLU A 233 -4.55 10.04 57.07
CA GLU A 233 -5.58 10.37 56.06
C GLU A 233 -6.13 9.07 55.46
N CYS A 234 -7.46 8.93 55.48
CA CYS A 234 -8.22 7.85 54.89
C CYS A 234 -8.76 8.30 53.52
N SER A 235 -8.87 7.38 52.56
CA SER A 235 -9.56 7.65 51.30
C SER A 235 -10.37 6.46 50.79
N TYR A 236 -11.42 6.75 50.02
CA TYR A 236 -12.28 5.76 49.40
C TYR A 236 -12.69 6.20 47.99
N GLN A 237 -12.54 5.31 47.01
CA GLN A 237 -12.95 5.56 45.64
C GLN A 237 -14.43 5.21 45.46
N VAL A 238 -15.27 6.23 45.30
CA VAL A 238 -16.69 6.07 44.97
C VAL A 238 -16.81 5.90 43.46
N THR A 239 -17.50 4.85 43.04
CA THR A 239 -17.79 4.56 41.64
C THR A 239 -19.30 4.63 41.40
N GLY A 240 -19.75 4.73 40.16
CA GLY A 240 -21.19 4.69 39.87
C GLY A 240 -21.92 6.03 40.02
N LEU A 241 -21.20 7.16 40.13
CA LEU A 241 -21.84 8.46 40.32
C LEU A 241 -22.48 8.95 39.01
N GLN A 242 -23.67 9.54 39.13
CA GLN A 242 -24.43 10.05 37.98
C GLN A 242 -23.90 11.40 37.50
N THR A 243 -23.69 11.54 36.19
CA THR A 243 -23.21 12.78 35.59
C THR A 243 -24.28 13.88 35.61
N GLY A 244 -23.86 15.15 35.69
CA GLY A 244 -24.77 16.31 35.74
C GLY A 244 -25.48 16.51 37.07
N ARG A 245 -24.96 15.93 38.16
CA ARG A 245 -25.51 16.05 39.52
C ARG A 245 -24.41 16.42 40.51
N ALA A 246 -24.82 17.07 41.59
CA ALA A 246 -23.98 17.34 42.74
C ALA A 246 -24.14 16.25 43.81
N PHE A 247 -23.04 15.75 44.36
CA PHE A 247 -23.04 14.79 45.46
C PHE A 247 -22.34 15.33 46.69
N SER A 248 -22.92 15.07 47.86
CA SER A 248 -22.28 15.33 49.15
C SER A 248 -21.96 14.00 49.81
N PHE A 249 -20.81 13.93 50.47
CA PHE A 249 -20.31 12.73 51.14
C PHE A 249 -20.19 12.97 52.64
N ARG A 250 -20.44 11.93 53.43
CA ARG A 250 -20.18 11.96 54.88
C ARG A 250 -19.68 10.60 55.34
N VAL A 251 -18.92 10.61 56.42
CA VAL A 251 -18.30 9.40 56.98
C VAL A 251 -18.62 9.27 58.47
N ARG A 252 -18.70 8.03 58.95
CA ARG A 252 -18.72 7.71 60.38
C ARG A 252 -17.85 6.49 60.66
N ALA A 253 -17.40 6.36 61.89
CA ALA A 253 -16.57 5.25 62.35
C ALA A 253 -17.37 4.29 63.24
N GLN A 254 -17.06 3.00 63.17
CA GLN A 254 -17.52 2.00 64.14
C GLN A 254 -16.41 1.71 65.13
N TYR A 255 -16.69 1.80 66.43
CA TYR A 255 -15.74 1.51 67.51
C TYR A 255 -15.98 0.12 68.13
N SER A 256 -14.91 -0.52 68.62
CA SER A 256 -14.95 -1.88 69.18
C SER A 256 -15.88 -2.08 70.39
N TYR A 257 -16.47 -3.28 70.45
CA TYR A 257 -17.29 -4.02 71.45
C TYR A 257 -18.11 -3.29 72.57
N ALA A 258 -18.27 -1.97 72.59
CA ALA A 258 -19.15 -1.29 73.55
C ALA A 258 -19.66 0.12 73.14
N ILE A 259 -19.04 0.78 72.17
CA ILE A 259 -19.36 2.19 71.81
C ILE A 259 -20.26 2.29 70.57
N GLY A 260 -20.11 1.37 69.61
CA GLY A 260 -20.93 1.35 68.38
C GLY A 260 -20.52 2.43 67.37
N TRP A 261 -21.47 2.85 66.53
CA TRP A 261 -21.23 3.83 65.47
C TRP A 261 -21.14 5.26 66.02
N SER A 262 -20.15 6.02 65.56
CA SER A 262 -20.05 7.45 65.82
C SER A 262 -21.20 8.24 65.16
N SER A 263 -21.36 9.49 65.58
CA SER A 263 -22.11 10.45 64.77
C SER A 263 -21.46 10.62 63.39
N TRP A 264 -22.27 11.02 62.41
CA TRP A 264 -21.78 11.39 61.09
C TRP A 264 -20.87 12.63 61.16
N SER A 265 -19.86 12.66 60.30
CA SER A 265 -19.05 13.84 60.03
C SER A 265 -19.89 14.98 59.45
N ALA A 266 -19.30 16.17 59.36
CA ALA A 266 -19.79 17.20 58.46
C ALA A 266 -19.84 16.64 57.03
N SER A 267 -20.86 17.04 56.26
CA SER A 267 -20.92 16.68 54.85
C SER A 267 -19.82 17.42 54.10
N SER A 268 -19.24 16.79 53.09
CA SER A 268 -18.34 17.45 52.15
C SER A 268 -19.06 18.61 51.46
N GLU A 269 -18.28 19.58 50.97
CA GLU A 269 -18.78 20.49 49.94
C GLU A 269 -19.36 19.69 48.76
N PRO A 270 -20.45 20.18 48.12
CA PRO A 270 -21.04 19.48 46.99
C PRO A 270 -20.03 19.27 45.85
N LEU A 271 -19.75 18.01 45.52
CA LEU A 271 -18.96 17.63 44.37
C LEU A 271 -19.86 17.64 43.13
N GLU A 272 -19.68 18.65 42.29
CA GLU A 272 -20.36 18.77 41.01
C GLU A 272 -19.75 17.78 40.00
N ILE A 273 -20.52 16.79 39.56
CA ILE A 273 -20.11 15.89 38.49
C ILE A 273 -20.54 16.53 37.16
N PRO A 274 -19.60 16.87 36.25
CA PRO A 274 -19.94 17.42 34.94
C PRO A 274 -20.93 16.49 34.21
N ALA A 275 -21.92 17.07 33.54
CA ALA A 275 -22.71 16.31 32.58
C ALA A 275 -21.79 15.72 31.51
N THR A 276 -22.24 14.71 30.76
CA THR A 276 -21.53 14.14 29.61
C THR A 276 -21.99 14.80 28.32
N PRO A 277 -21.53 16.01 27.96
CA PRO A 277 -21.92 16.62 26.72
C PRO A 277 -21.29 15.88 25.54
N VAL A 278 -22.04 15.85 24.44
CA VAL A 278 -21.43 15.71 23.11
C VAL A 278 -20.72 17.01 22.75
N PRO A 279 -19.71 16.99 21.87
CA PRO A 279 -18.98 18.20 21.51
C PRO A 279 -19.91 19.25 20.90
N ARG A 280 -19.54 20.54 21.05
CA ARG A 280 -20.21 21.62 20.34
C ARG A 280 -19.94 21.56 18.83
N ALA A 281 -20.80 22.21 18.05
CA ALA A 281 -20.58 22.36 16.62
C ALA A 281 -19.24 23.08 16.36
N PRO A 282 -18.38 22.56 15.47
CA PRO A 282 -17.17 23.26 15.04
C PRO A 282 -17.53 24.55 14.27
N SER A 283 -16.52 25.38 13.99
CA SER A 283 -16.73 26.54 13.11
C SER A 283 -17.15 26.10 11.71
N THR A 284 -17.82 26.99 10.98
CA THR A 284 -18.10 26.80 9.54
C THR A 284 -16.80 26.48 8.81
N PRO A 285 -16.76 25.42 7.97
CA PRO A 285 -15.58 25.10 7.18
C PRO A 285 -15.25 26.20 6.17
N GLU A 286 -13.98 26.54 6.07
CA GLU A 286 -13.41 27.49 5.12
C GLU A 286 -12.59 26.76 4.06
N LEU A 287 -12.70 27.19 2.81
CA LEU A 287 -11.92 26.66 1.69
C LEU A 287 -10.50 27.23 1.72
N LEU A 288 -9.50 26.35 1.63
CA LEU A 288 -8.10 26.74 1.51
C LEU A 288 -7.58 26.58 0.07
N ALA A 289 -7.91 25.47 -0.59
CA ALA A 289 -7.42 25.18 -1.93
C ALA A 289 -8.37 24.28 -2.71
N ALA A 290 -8.24 24.32 -4.03
CA ALA A 290 -9.12 23.67 -4.97
C ALA A 290 -8.31 23.15 -6.16
N THR A 291 -8.46 21.87 -6.48
CA THR A 291 -7.91 21.26 -7.70
C THR A 291 -9.06 20.76 -8.59
N THR A 292 -8.71 20.04 -9.66
CA THR A 292 -9.70 19.39 -10.53
C THR A 292 -10.38 18.19 -9.87
N SER A 293 -9.78 17.60 -8.84
CA SER A 293 -10.28 16.38 -8.18
C SER A 293 -10.33 16.47 -6.65
N HIS A 294 -9.73 17.48 -6.03
CA HIS A 294 -9.65 17.59 -4.57
C HIS A 294 -9.95 19.01 -4.10
N VAL A 295 -10.43 19.09 -2.86
CA VAL A 295 -10.77 20.35 -2.19
C VAL A 295 -10.18 20.32 -0.81
N THR A 296 -9.41 21.32 -0.43
CA THR A 296 -8.85 21.42 0.92
C THR A 296 -9.70 22.38 1.73
N ILE A 297 -10.32 21.88 2.79
CA ILE A 297 -11.13 22.65 3.73
C ILE A 297 -10.47 22.69 5.10
N SER A 298 -10.81 23.71 5.89
CA SER A 298 -10.34 23.84 7.27
C SER A 298 -11.44 24.35 8.19
N TRP A 299 -11.37 23.97 9.46
CA TRP A 299 -12.29 24.47 10.49
C TRP A 299 -11.57 24.61 11.81
N ARG A 300 -12.18 25.36 12.73
CA ARG A 300 -11.71 25.59 14.09
C ARG A 300 -12.59 24.87 15.09
N MET A 301 -11.97 24.35 16.14
CA MET A 301 -12.67 23.79 17.31
C MET A 301 -12.09 24.36 18.59
N ARG A 302 -12.95 24.62 19.57
CA ARG A 302 -12.55 25.08 20.91
C ARG A 302 -12.57 23.90 21.89
N ARG A 303 -11.50 23.72 22.64
CA ARG A 303 -11.39 22.75 23.73
C ARG A 303 -12.20 23.22 24.95
N GLU A 304 -12.75 22.26 25.67
CA GLU A 304 -13.43 22.50 26.94
C GLU A 304 -12.46 22.20 28.08
N LEU A 305 -11.65 23.20 28.38
CA LEU A 305 -10.64 23.14 29.45
C LEU A 305 -11.23 23.71 30.74
N THR A 306 -11.21 22.92 31.81
CA THR A 306 -11.45 23.42 33.17
C THR A 306 -10.13 23.82 33.80
N GLN A 307 -9.99 25.09 34.18
CA GLN A 307 -8.81 25.58 34.88
C GLN A 307 -8.85 25.19 36.36
N GLU A 308 -7.89 24.39 36.78
CA GLU A 308 -7.56 24.20 38.19
C GLU A 308 -6.23 24.91 38.49
N ASN A 309 -6.25 25.80 39.50
CA ASN A 309 -5.07 26.48 40.04
C ASN A 309 -4.22 27.28 39.03
N GLY A 310 -4.80 27.67 37.88
CA GLY A 310 -4.18 28.55 36.88
C GLY A 310 -3.06 27.92 36.03
N ILE A 311 -2.72 26.64 36.24
CA ILE A 311 -1.55 25.99 35.60
C ILE A 311 -1.91 24.67 34.91
N PHE A 312 -2.91 23.91 35.41
CA PHE A 312 -3.33 22.64 34.82
C PHE A 312 -4.78 22.73 34.34
N ALA A 313 -4.96 22.74 33.02
CA ALA A 313 -6.27 22.63 32.38
C ALA A 313 -6.57 21.15 32.14
N ARG A 314 -7.50 20.56 32.91
CA ARG A 314 -8.01 19.22 32.61
C ARG A 314 -9.09 19.31 31.52
N GLU A 315 -9.05 18.41 30.54
CA GLU A 315 -10.08 18.25 29.51
C GLU A 315 -10.88 16.97 29.82
N PHE A 316 -12.12 17.13 30.30
CA PHE A 316 -12.93 15.97 30.72
C PHE A 316 -13.49 15.17 29.55
N PHE A 317 -13.75 15.82 28.40
CA PHE A 317 -14.41 15.22 27.24
C PHE A 317 -13.70 15.57 25.93
N PRO A 318 -12.45 15.12 25.74
CA PRO A 318 -11.66 15.48 24.56
C PRO A 318 -12.35 15.01 23.27
N VAL A 319 -12.29 15.86 22.24
CA VAL A 319 -12.71 15.49 20.89
C VAL A 319 -11.75 14.44 20.37
N THR A 320 -12.28 13.28 19.96
CA THR A 320 -11.49 12.15 19.47
C THR A 320 -11.40 12.15 17.94
N SER A 321 -12.43 12.64 17.25
CA SER A 321 -12.46 12.71 15.79
C SER A 321 -13.48 13.71 15.27
N PHE A 322 -13.34 14.10 14.01
CA PHE A 322 -14.38 14.80 13.26
C PHE A 322 -14.93 13.92 12.14
N GLN A 323 -16.22 14.11 11.85
CA GLN A 323 -16.85 13.64 10.63
C GLN A 323 -17.09 14.84 9.73
N ALA A 324 -16.71 14.71 8.46
CA ALA A 324 -17.01 15.70 7.44
C ALA A 324 -18.03 15.14 6.45
N GLN A 325 -19.00 15.97 6.10
CA GLN A 325 -20.02 15.69 5.10
C GLN A 325 -19.99 16.76 4.03
N GLN A 326 -20.42 16.38 2.84
CA GLN A 326 -20.60 17.27 1.71
C GLN A 326 -22.00 17.14 1.14
N GLN A 327 -22.45 18.16 0.44
CA GLN A 327 -23.62 18.11 -0.42
C GLN A 327 -23.28 18.82 -1.72
N CYS A 328 -23.35 18.12 -2.84
CA CYS A 328 -23.12 18.67 -4.16
C CYS A 328 -24.43 18.88 -4.91
N ASP A 329 -24.45 19.74 -5.93
CA ASP A 329 -25.67 20.05 -6.69
C ASP A 329 -26.29 18.81 -7.38
N SER A 330 -25.51 17.76 -7.63
CA SER A 330 -25.99 16.47 -8.17
C SER A 330 -26.56 15.52 -7.10
N GLU A 331 -26.37 15.82 -5.81
CA GLU A 331 -26.75 14.96 -4.68
C GLU A 331 -27.99 15.51 -3.96
N ILE A 332 -28.94 14.63 -3.67
CA ILE A 332 -30.20 14.99 -3.00
C ILE A 332 -30.00 15.17 -1.47
N GLY A 333 -28.85 14.78 -0.92
CA GLY A 333 -28.57 14.88 0.52
C GLY A 333 -27.09 14.96 0.86
N TRP A 334 -26.80 14.96 2.16
CA TRP A 334 -25.43 15.00 2.67
C TRP A 334 -24.78 13.63 2.58
N THR A 335 -23.61 13.58 1.95
CA THR A 335 -22.76 12.38 1.84
C THR A 335 -21.55 12.51 2.75
N THR A 336 -21.23 11.47 3.51
CA THR A 336 -20.04 11.45 4.37
C THR A 336 -18.78 11.28 3.53
N ILE A 337 -17.86 12.25 3.63
CA ILE A 337 -16.56 12.22 2.94
C ILE A 337 -15.45 11.60 3.79
N SER A 338 -15.53 11.76 5.10
CA SER A 338 -14.62 11.12 6.04
C SER A 338 -15.30 10.96 7.38
N GLU A 339 -15.29 9.74 7.90
CA GLU A 339 -15.90 9.37 9.19
C GLU A 339 -15.01 9.67 10.38
N ARG A 340 -13.68 9.63 10.20
CA ARG A 340 -12.70 9.79 11.27
C ARG A 340 -11.53 10.64 10.83
N ILE A 341 -11.66 11.94 11.08
CA ILE A 341 -10.60 12.92 10.91
C ILE A 341 -9.97 13.18 12.29
N PRO A 342 -8.68 12.91 12.50
CA PRO A 342 -8.06 13.19 13.79
C PRO A 342 -7.98 14.71 14.04
N PRO A 343 -8.19 15.17 15.28
CA PRO A 343 -7.95 16.56 15.64
C PRO A 343 -6.49 16.98 15.42
N GLY A 344 -6.28 18.10 14.73
CA GLY A 344 -4.97 18.72 14.58
C GLY A 344 -4.54 19.38 15.88
N PHE A 345 -3.85 18.66 16.76
CA PHE A 345 -3.37 19.21 18.03
C PHE A 345 -2.14 20.10 17.82
N SER A 346 -2.21 21.35 18.28
CA SER A 346 -1.03 22.22 18.39
C SER A 346 -1.06 23.01 19.71
N GLY A 347 -0.25 22.60 20.69
CA GLY A 347 0.08 23.38 21.89
C GLY A 347 -1.02 23.57 22.94
N ASN A 348 -0.83 24.58 23.81
CA ASN A 348 -1.69 24.88 24.97
C ASN A 348 -2.85 25.85 24.62
N SER A 349 -3.20 26.03 23.34
CA SER A 349 -4.25 26.96 22.94
C SER A 349 -5.65 26.36 23.13
N ASP A 350 -6.60 27.17 23.61
CA ASP A 350 -8.02 26.77 23.73
C ASP A 350 -8.64 26.42 22.37
N THR A 351 -8.07 26.88 21.27
CA THR A 351 -8.58 26.66 19.91
C THR A 351 -7.53 25.99 19.04
N PHE A 352 -7.96 25.06 18.19
CA PHE A 352 -7.11 24.42 17.18
C PHE A 352 -7.79 24.41 15.80
N VAL A 353 -6.98 24.27 14.76
CA VAL A 353 -7.41 24.21 13.35
C VAL A 353 -7.19 22.81 12.82
N THR A 354 -8.18 22.23 12.18
CA THR A 354 -8.04 20.97 11.44
C THR A 354 -8.16 21.26 9.95
N VAL A 355 -7.26 20.69 9.15
CA VAL A 355 -7.23 20.84 7.70
C VAL A 355 -7.38 19.46 7.08
N VAL A 356 -8.30 19.32 6.12
CA VAL A 356 -8.52 18.07 5.40
C VAL A 356 -8.69 18.34 3.92
N ALA A 357 -8.03 17.50 3.12
CA ALA A 357 -8.33 17.38 1.71
C ALA A 357 -9.49 16.40 1.52
N SER A 358 -10.57 16.85 0.89
CA SER A 358 -11.65 16.01 0.40
C SER A 358 -11.14 15.06 -0.69
N LEU A 359 -11.54 13.80 -0.57
CA LEU A 359 -11.32 12.75 -1.58
C LEU A 359 -12.03 13.05 -2.91
N ASP A 360 -11.57 12.38 -3.96
CA ASP A 360 -11.91 12.53 -5.39
C ASP A 360 -13.28 13.14 -5.68
N ARG A 361 -13.27 14.25 -6.42
CA ARG A 361 -14.44 15.00 -6.89
C ARG A 361 -14.46 15.02 -8.42
N PRO A 362 -15.66 14.96 -9.04
CA PRO A 362 -15.77 15.25 -10.45
C PRO A 362 -15.42 16.73 -10.70
N PRO A 363 -14.61 17.03 -11.72
CA PRO A 363 -14.32 18.39 -12.14
C PRO A 363 -15.57 19.23 -12.36
N GLY A 364 -15.52 20.53 -12.07
CA GLY A 364 -16.65 21.45 -12.21
C GLY A 364 -17.83 21.22 -11.26
N SER A 365 -17.73 20.33 -10.28
CA SER A 365 -18.79 20.11 -9.29
C SER A 365 -18.85 21.24 -8.26
N THR A 366 -20.05 21.75 -8.00
CA THR A 366 -20.31 22.71 -6.92
C THR A 366 -20.84 21.99 -5.67
N CYS A 367 -20.17 22.18 -4.54
CA CYS A 367 -20.50 21.52 -3.28
C CYS A 367 -20.39 22.46 -2.06
N GLU A 368 -21.13 22.11 -1.00
CA GLU A 368 -21.04 22.68 0.34
C GLU A 368 -20.54 21.62 1.33
N PHE A 369 -19.90 22.05 2.41
CA PHE A 369 -19.31 21.17 3.41
C PHE A 369 -19.79 21.51 4.82
N ARG A 370 -20.00 20.50 5.65
CA ARG A 370 -20.28 20.65 7.08
C ARG A 370 -19.51 19.61 7.88
N VAL A 371 -19.18 19.94 9.12
CA VAL A 371 -18.36 19.08 9.98
C VAL A 371 -19.01 18.90 11.35
N ALA A 372 -18.86 17.74 11.97
CA ALA A 372 -19.31 17.46 13.32
C ALA A 372 -18.17 16.84 14.13
N ALA A 373 -17.99 17.28 15.37
CA ALA A 373 -17.02 16.71 16.30
C ALA A 373 -17.63 15.52 17.04
N THR A 374 -16.80 14.52 17.32
CA THR A 374 -17.16 13.30 18.06
C THR A 374 -16.23 13.14 19.23
N ASN A 375 -16.79 12.86 20.41
CA ASN A 375 -16.05 12.35 21.56
C ASN A 375 -16.60 10.97 21.92
N ALA A 376 -16.11 10.39 23.01
CA ALA A 376 -16.56 9.06 23.42
C ALA A 376 -17.99 9.02 24.01
N ASN A 377 -18.68 10.17 24.13
CA ASN A 377 -20.13 10.23 24.40
C ASN A 377 -20.98 10.26 23.11
N GLY A 378 -20.36 10.47 21.95
CA GLY A 378 -21.03 10.49 20.65
C GLY A 378 -20.76 11.75 19.84
N GLN A 379 -21.50 11.87 18.74
CA GLN A 379 -21.36 12.94 17.77
C GLN A 379 -22.19 14.17 18.20
N GLY A 380 -21.57 15.34 18.14
CA GLY A 380 -22.21 16.63 18.33
C GLY A 380 -23.00 17.11 17.10
N PRO A 381 -23.67 18.27 17.16
CA PRO A 381 -24.33 18.84 15.99
C PRO A 381 -23.32 19.20 14.90
N PHE A 382 -23.76 19.12 13.64
CA PHE A 382 -23.00 19.63 12.50
C PHE A 382 -22.87 21.15 12.55
N SER A 383 -21.76 21.67 12.03
CA SER A 383 -21.54 23.08 11.75
C SER A 383 -22.60 23.62 10.76
N LEU A 384 -22.67 24.94 10.65
CA LEU A 384 -23.29 25.55 9.48
C LEU A 384 -22.57 25.07 8.20
N PRO A 385 -23.29 24.89 7.08
CA PRO A 385 -22.69 24.64 5.78
C PRO A 385 -21.70 25.75 5.40
N SER A 386 -20.62 25.35 4.75
CA SER A 386 -19.70 26.29 4.09
C SER A 386 -20.41 27.04 2.96
N ALA A 387 -19.77 28.10 2.46
CA ALA A 387 -20.15 28.65 1.16
C ALA A 387 -20.01 27.57 0.07
N LYS A 388 -20.86 27.66 -0.97
CA LYS A 388 -20.72 26.83 -2.18
C LYS A 388 -19.38 27.07 -2.84
N PHE A 389 -18.74 26.00 -3.23
CA PHE A 389 -17.46 26.02 -3.91
C PHE A 389 -17.48 25.08 -5.12
N THR A 390 -16.84 25.48 -6.22
CA THR A 390 -16.77 24.71 -7.47
C THR A 390 -15.34 24.26 -7.76
N THR A 391 -15.13 22.94 -7.92
CA THR A 391 -13.83 22.37 -8.36
C THR A 391 -13.42 22.88 -9.73
N LEU A 392 -12.11 22.91 -10.00
CA LEU A 392 -11.61 23.34 -11.31
C LEU A 392 -12.10 22.38 -12.40
N GLN A 393 -12.45 22.93 -13.57
CA GLN A 393 -12.75 22.14 -14.75
C GLN A 393 -11.47 21.58 -15.38
N THR A 394 -11.59 20.46 -16.08
CA THR A 394 -10.53 19.83 -16.87
C THR A 394 -10.97 19.65 -18.32
N ALA A 395 -10.00 19.39 -19.19
CA ALA A 395 -10.27 19.00 -20.56
C ALA A 395 -11.31 17.87 -20.61
N PRO A 396 -12.27 17.93 -21.55
CA PRO A 396 -13.20 16.82 -21.80
C PRO A 396 -12.44 15.54 -22.18
N GLY A 397 -13.07 14.39 -21.94
CA GLY A 397 -12.56 13.09 -22.32
C GLY A 397 -12.56 12.82 -23.83
N ALA A 398 -12.10 11.63 -24.20
CA ALA A 398 -12.21 11.09 -25.56
C ALA A 398 -13.69 10.91 -25.97
N VAL A 399 -14.02 11.19 -27.23
CA VAL A 399 -15.39 11.00 -27.74
C VAL A 399 -15.75 9.52 -27.84
N ALA A 400 -16.99 9.16 -27.51
CA ALA A 400 -17.43 7.77 -27.55
C ALA A 400 -17.92 7.36 -28.94
N ASN A 401 -17.90 6.06 -29.26
CA ASN A 401 -18.51 5.49 -30.46
C ASN A 401 -18.16 6.17 -31.80
N LEU A 402 -16.91 6.66 -31.93
CA LEU A 402 -16.42 7.28 -33.16
C LEU A 402 -16.43 6.28 -34.32
N ARG A 403 -17.20 6.59 -35.35
CA ARG A 403 -17.35 5.76 -36.55
C ARG A 403 -17.48 6.61 -37.81
N VAL A 404 -17.23 5.98 -38.95
CA VAL A 404 -17.35 6.62 -40.27
C VAL A 404 -18.50 5.95 -41.01
N ALA A 405 -19.54 6.71 -41.32
CA ALA A 405 -20.65 6.30 -42.17
C ALA A 405 -20.31 6.56 -43.64
N ARG A 406 -20.80 5.70 -44.55
CA ARG A 406 -20.64 5.85 -46.01
C ARG A 406 -21.95 6.30 -46.63
N ASN A 407 -21.87 6.99 -47.77
CA ASN A 407 -22.99 7.46 -48.59
C ASN A 407 -23.94 8.47 -47.90
N PRO A 408 -23.51 9.71 -47.58
CA PRO A 408 -22.20 10.32 -47.84
C PRO A 408 -21.15 9.98 -46.77
N LEU A 409 -19.86 10.21 -47.07
CA LEU A 409 -18.77 9.95 -46.11
C LEU A 409 -18.84 10.93 -44.93
N THR A 410 -19.31 10.46 -43.79
CA THR A 410 -19.58 11.29 -42.60
C THR A 410 -18.98 10.65 -41.35
N VAL A 411 -18.25 11.44 -40.57
CA VAL A 411 -17.70 11.03 -39.28
C VAL A 411 -18.77 11.27 -38.22
N VAL A 412 -19.06 10.27 -37.40
CA VAL A 412 -20.11 10.29 -36.37
C VAL A 412 -19.51 9.90 -35.03
N TRP A 413 -19.80 10.64 -33.98
CA TRP A 413 -19.37 10.30 -32.63
C TRP A 413 -20.47 10.58 -31.61
N ASN A 414 -20.29 10.03 -30.42
CA ASN A 414 -21.08 10.34 -29.25
C ASN A 414 -20.27 11.26 -28.33
N THR A 415 -20.98 11.96 -27.45
CA THR A 415 -20.39 12.75 -26.38
C THR A 415 -19.39 11.93 -25.56
N PRO A 416 -18.27 12.53 -25.10
CA PRO A 416 -17.40 11.90 -24.12
C PRO A 416 -18.16 11.45 -22.87
N GLU A 417 -17.74 10.36 -22.24
CA GLU A 417 -18.29 9.93 -20.94
C GLU A 417 -17.90 10.91 -19.82
N VAL A 418 -16.72 11.51 -19.93
CA VAL A 418 -16.20 12.49 -18.98
C VAL A 418 -16.24 13.87 -19.62
N LEU A 419 -17.11 14.76 -19.14
CA LEU A 419 -17.23 16.13 -19.68
C LEU A 419 -16.21 17.11 -19.09
N GLY A 420 -15.45 16.70 -18.07
CA GLY A 420 -14.47 17.56 -17.42
C GLY A 420 -15.07 18.74 -16.64
N GLY A 421 -16.35 18.66 -16.28
CA GLY A 421 -17.06 19.72 -15.55
C GLY A 421 -17.69 20.78 -16.44
N HIS A 422 -17.70 20.57 -17.76
CA HIS A 422 -18.36 21.42 -18.74
C HIS A 422 -19.77 20.92 -19.04
N ALA A 423 -20.68 21.83 -19.37
CA ALA A 423 -22.00 21.47 -19.86
C ALA A 423 -21.91 20.87 -21.28
N LEU A 424 -22.87 20.02 -21.65
CA LEU A 424 -22.87 19.36 -22.97
C LEU A 424 -22.84 20.36 -24.14
N GLU A 425 -23.51 21.50 -23.97
CA GLU A 425 -23.65 22.57 -24.95
C GLU A 425 -22.40 23.46 -25.10
N GLU A 426 -21.46 23.39 -24.14
CA GLU A 426 -20.19 24.11 -24.18
C GLU A 426 -19.11 23.37 -24.99
N LEU A 427 -19.37 22.11 -25.34
CA LEU A 427 -18.43 21.26 -26.07
C LEU A 427 -18.42 21.58 -27.57
N THR A 428 -17.23 21.90 -28.06
CA THR A 428 -16.90 21.95 -29.48
C THR A 428 -16.03 20.76 -29.86
N TYR A 429 -15.89 20.45 -31.14
CA TYR A 429 -15.15 19.27 -31.60
C TYR A 429 -14.14 19.63 -32.69
N ASP A 430 -12.92 19.13 -32.52
CA ASP A 430 -11.89 19.17 -33.55
C ASP A 430 -11.88 17.84 -34.28
N VAL A 431 -12.18 17.86 -35.58
CA VAL A 431 -12.08 16.69 -36.45
C VAL A 431 -10.88 16.85 -37.36
N GLU A 432 -10.03 15.84 -37.38
CA GLU A 432 -8.86 15.79 -38.24
C GLU A 432 -8.84 14.49 -39.03
N TYR A 433 -8.19 14.51 -40.18
CA TYR A 433 -8.02 13.35 -41.03
C TYR A 433 -6.63 13.29 -41.61
N ARG A 434 -6.18 12.09 -41.93
CA ARG A 434 -4.93 11.85 -42.67
C ARG A 434 -5.01 10.54 -43.42
N THR A 435 -4.14 10.36 -44.41
CA THR A 435 -3.89 9.05 -44.99
C THR A 435 -3.15 8.17 -43.97
N THR A 436 -3.35 6.85 -44.00
CA THR A 436 -2.70 5.93 -43.05
C THR A 436 -1.16 5.94 -43.17
N LEU A 437 -0.65 6.24 -44.37
CA LEU A 437 0.77 6.40 -44.65
C LEU A 437 1.30 7.82 -44.40
N GLY A 438 0.42 8.79 -44.20
CA GLY A 438 0.78 10.20 -43.98
C GLY A 438 1.19 10.46 -42.53
N SER A 439 2.17 11.32 -42.31
CA SER A 439 2.61 11.72 -40.96
C SER A 439 1.88 12.95 -40.42
N THR A 440 1.22 13.73 -41.28
CA THR A 440 0.56 14.99 -40.93
C THR A 440 -0.96 14.84 -40.87
N TRP A 441 -1.57 15.41 -39.83
CA TRP A 441 -3.02 15.51 -39.70
C TRP A 441 -3.52 16.81 -40.31
N THR A 442 -4.59 16.73 -41.09
CA THR A 442 -5.28 17.89 -41.65
C THR A 442 -6.57 18.13 -40.87
N ARG A 443 -6.74 19.34 -40.34
CA ARG A 443 -7.96 19.72 -39.61
C ARG A 443 -9.08 20.04 -40.58
N LEU A 444 -10.27 19.51 -40.31
CA LEU A 444 -11.48 19.87 -41.03
C LEU A 444 -11.90 21.31 -40.70
N PRO A 445 -12.35 22.09 -41.70
CA PRO A 445 -12.98 23.38 -41.46
C PRO A 445 -14.16 23.25 -40.50
N ALA A 446 -14.33 24.22 -39.61
CA ALA A 446 -15.39 24.22 -38.60
C ALA A 446 -16.81 24.16 -39.21
N GLU A 447 -16.99 24.73 -40.41
CA GLU A 447 -18.27 24.72 -41.15
C GLU A 447 -18.72 23.30 -41.54
N LEU A 448 -17.79 22.34 -41.63
CA LEU A 448 -18.09 20.94 -41.95
C LEU A 448 -18.34 20.09 -40.70
N VAL A 449 -18.23 20.67 -39.50
CA VAL A 449 -18.38 20.00 -38.20
C VAL A 449 -19.62 20.53 -37.50
N ASP A 450 -20.65 19.70 -37.40
CA ASP A 450 -21.85 20.01 -36.61
C ASP A 450 -21.67 19.48 -35.19
N CYS A 451 -21.36 20.40 -34.27
CA CYS A 451 -21.16 20.09 -32.86
C CYS A 451 -22.45 19.64 -32.15
N SER A 452 -23.63 20.10 -32.62
CA SER A 452 -24.91 19.80 -32.00
C SER A 452 -25.39 18.38 -32.31
N SER A 453 -25.23 17.96 -33.57
CA SER A 453 -25.56 16.61 -34.03
C SER A 453 -24.41 15.61 -33.88
N ARG A 454 -23.18 16.09 -33.58
CA ARG A 454 -21.95 15.29 -33.43
C ARG A 454 -21.60 14.53 -34.72
N LEU A 455 -21.67 15.26 -35.82
CA LEU A 455 -21.42 14.78 -37.17
C LEU A 455 -20.41 15.70 -37.87
N ALA A 456 -19.53 15.14 -38.69
CA ALA A 456 -18.69 15.92 -39.60
C ALA A 456 -18.72 15.33 -41.01
N ASN A 457 -19.04 16.17 -42.00
CA ASN A 457 -19.17 15.73 -43.37
C ASN A 457 -17.84 15.85 -44.12
N ILE A 458 -17.09 14.74 -44.17
CA ILE A 458 -15.77 14.71 -44.79
C ILE A 458 -15.86 14.50 -46.32
N SER A 459 -16.99 14.05 -46.88
CA SER A 459 -17.13 13.89 -48.34
C SER A 459 -17.07 15.22 -49.10
N MET A 460 -17.25 16.35 -48.41
CA MET A 460 -17.13 17.70 -48.97
C MET A 460 -15.68 18.16 -49.10
N THR A 461 -14.71 17.35 -48.66
CA THR A 461 -13.28 17.61 -48.81
C THR A 461 -12.71 16.90 -50.04
N SER A 462 -11.70 17.50 -50.69
CA SER A 462 -11.01 16.90 -51.85
C SER A 462 -10.10 15.73 -51.42
N LEU A 463 -10.70 14.59 -51.07
CA LEU A 463 -9.98 13.35 -50.73
C LEU A 463 -9.51 12.64 -52.01
N LYS A 464 -8.37 11.95 -51.92
CA LYS A 464 -7.89 11.07 -53.00
C LYS A 464 -8.76 9.83 -53.08
N GLY A 465 -9.13 9.41 -54.28
CA GLY A 465 -9.80 8.12 -54.50
C GLY A 465 -8.93 6.95 -54.07
N TYR A 466 -9.57 5.83 -53.71
CA TYR A 466 -8.91 4.56 -53.42
C TYR A 466 -7.73 4.63 -52.42
N THR A 467 -7.82 5.52 -51.44
CA THR A 467 -6.77 5.79 -50.46
C THR A 467 -7.31 5.53 -49.06
N THR A 468 -6.54 4.83 -48.22
CA THR A 468 -6.95 4.57 -46.84
C THR A 468 -6.71 5.80 -45.97
N TYR A 469 -7.78 6.28 -45.33
CA TYR A 469 -7.75 7.38 -44.39
C TYR A 469 -8.08 6.90 -42.98
N VAL A 470 -7.61 7.66 -42.01
CA VAL A 470 -8.04 7.60 -40.62
C VAL A 470 -8.48 9.00 -40.21
N THR A 471 -9.56 9.07 -39.44
CA THR A 471 -10.01 10.32 -38.82
C THR A 471 -9.79 10.26 -37.33
N ARG A 472 -9.60 11.41 -36.71
CA ARG A 472 -9.59 11.53 -35.27
C ARG A 472 -10.42 12.71 -34.82
N VAL A 473 -11.08 12.55 -33.69
CA VAL A 473 -11.96 13.56 -33.10
C VAL A 473 -11.57 13.76 -31.64
N ARG A 474 -11.48 15.00 -31.21
CA ARG A 474 -11.41 15.35 -29.78
C ARG A 474 -12.46 16.38 -29.44
N ALA A 475 -12.95 16.32 -28.20
CA ALA A 475 -13.77 17.37 -27.63
C ALA A 475 -12.91 18.52 -27.08
N VAL A 476 -13.41 19.75 -27.15
CA VAL A 476 -12.76 20.96 -26.67
C VAL A 476 -13.79 21.83 -25.97
N ALA A 477 -13.49 22.26 -24.75
CA ALA A 477 -14.33 23.18 -23.97
C ALA A 477 -13.44 24.23 -23.30
N GLU A 478 -13.84 25.50 -23.30
CA GLU A 478 -13.10 26.64 -22.73
C GLU A 478 -11.57 26.62 -22.99
N ARG A 479 -11.16 26.29 -24.22
CA ARG A 479 -9.74 26.17 -24.65
C ARG A 479 -8.97 24.98 -24.08
N GLN A 480 -9.59 24.12 -23.28
CA GLN A 480 -9.06 22.85 -22.84
C GLN A 480 -9.42 21.77 -23.88
N ALA A 481 -8.41 21.17 -24.51
CA ALA A 481 -8.58 20.16 -25.53
C ALA A 481 -8.40 18.75 -24.97
N GLY A 482 -9.40 17.89 -25.17
CA GLY A 482 -9.39 16.50 -24.77
C GLY A 482 -8.48 15.61 -25.62
N SER A 483 -8.42 14.33 -25.26
CA SER A 483 -7.71 13.32 -26.03
C SER A 483 -8.43 13.01 -27.35
N PHE A 484 -7.65 12.72 -28.39
CA PHE A 484 -8.19 12.27 -29.66
C PHE A 484 -8.66 10.81 -29.59
N SER A 485 -9.88 10.57 -30.06
CA SER A 485 -10.36 9.24 -30.46
C SER A 485 -10.08 9.05 -31.94
N GLN A 486 -9.62 7.88 -32.34
CA GLN A 486 -9.37 7.56 -33.75
C GLN A 486 -10.45 6.63 -34.29
N SER A 487 -10.89 6.87 -35.51
CA SER A 487 -11.77 5.95 -36.21
C SER A 487 -10.99 4.73 -36.70
N ALA A 488 -11.72 3.67 -37.04
CA ALA A 488 -11.14 2.61 -37.86
C ALA A 488 -10.71 3.17 -39.22
N GLU A 489 -9.66 2.59 -39.78
CA GLU A 489 -9.21 2.92 -41.13
C GLU A 489 -10.33 2.68 -42.14
N PHE A 490 -10.55 3.63 -43.05
CA PHE A 490 -11.55 3.52 -44.10
C PHE A 490 -10.94 3.88 -45.46
N LEU A 491 -11.26 3.07 -46.47
CA LEU A 491 -10.83 3.27 -47.85
C LEU A 491 -11.82 4.19 -48.58
N THR A 492 -11.35 5.28 -49.18
CA THR A 492 -12.18 6.10 -50.08
C THR A 492 -12.51 5.35 -51.37
N ASP A 493 -13.65 5.64 -51.98
CA ASP A 493 -14.07 4.96 -53.20
C ASP A 493 -13.16 5.34 -54.38
N TYR A 494 -13.12 4.51 -55.43
CA TYR A 494 -12.32 4.78 -56.61
C TYR A 494 -12.94 5.93 -57.41
N THR A 495 -12.19 7.02 -57.58
CA THR A 495 -12.54 8.10 -58.51
C THR A 495 -11.86 7.80 -59.84
N VAL A 496 -12.64 7.41 -60.86
CA VAL A 496 -12.13 7.34 -62.24
C VAL A 496 -11.98 8.78 -62.72
N GLU A 497 -10.78 9.31 -62.67
CA GLU A 497 -10.45 10.53 -63.42
C GLU A 497 -10.32 10.11 -64.89
N ASP A 498 -11.29 10.52 -65.72
CA ASP A 498 -11.18 10.40 -67.18
C ASP A 498 -10.07 11.37 -67.64
N GLU A 499 -8.82 10.90 -67.67
CA GLU A 499 -7.71 11.65 -68.26
C GLU A 499 -7.05 10.89 -69.42
N SER A 500 -7.14 11.55 -70.57
CA SER A 500 -6.32 11.40 -71.76
C SER A 500 -4.82 11.33 -71.45
N ASN A 501 -4.13 10.34 -72.03
CA ASN A 501 -2.70 10.34 -72.38
C ASN A 501 -1.71 10.97 -71.37
N SER A 502 -1.16 10.17 -70.46
CA SER A 502 0.30 9.91 -70.38
C SER A 502 0.66 9.01 -69.20
N ASP A 503 1.45 7.97 -69.50
CA ASP A 503 2.45 7.25 -68.71
C ASP A 503 2.40 7.19 -67.16
N ASN A 504 2.48 5.93 -66.69
CA ASN A 504 3.03 5.42 -65.42
C ASN A 504 2.09 5.07 -64.23
N VAL A 505 1.85 3.75 -64.12
CA VAL A 505 1.95 2.87 -62.93
C VAL A 505 1.00 3.05 -61.73
N LYS A 506 0.13 2.02 -61.57
CA LYS A 506 -0.27 1.20 -60.38
C LYS A 506 -0.52 1.91 -59.04
N ASP A 507 -1.54 1.56 -58.25
CA ASP A 507 -1.87 0.19 -57.82
C ASP A 507 -3.17 0.13 -57.00
N LEU A 508 -3.79 -1.06 -56.94
CA LEU A 508 -4.87 -1.40 -56.01
C LEU A 508 -4.30 -2.00 -54.69
N THR A 509 -4.60 -1.39 -53.55
CA THR A 509 -4.50 -1.88 -52.16
C THR A 509 -5.47 -3.01 -51.76
N LEU A 510 -4.97 -3.93 -50.91
CA LEU A 510 -5.68 -4.81 -49.95
C LEU A 510 -4.72 -5.22 -48.80
N GLY A 511 -5.12 -5.00 -47.53
CA GLY A 511 -4.65 -5.70 -46.30
C GLY A 511 -3.27 -5.33 -45.69
N THR A 512 -3.24 -4.92 -44.41
CA THR A 512 -2.05 -4.41 -43.70
C THR A 512 -0.99 -5.50 -43.41
N ARG A 513 -0.13 -5.76 -44.39
CA ARG A 513 1.19 -6.37 -44.24
C ARG A 513 2.14 -5.33 -43.64
N GLN A 514 2.69 -5.57 -42.45
CA GLN A 514 3.82 -4.78 -41.97
C GLN A 514 5.08 -5.26 -42.70
N VAL A 515 5.60 -4.45 -43.62
CA VAL A 515 6.87 -4.72 -44.31
C VAL A 515 7.99 -4.08 -43.48
N VAL A 516 8.87 -4.89 -42.93
CA VAL A 516 10.11 -4.43 -42.30
C VAL A 516 11.18 -4.27 -43.38
N ILE A 517 12.01 -3.24 -43.21
CA ILE A 517 13.07 -2.79 -44.12
C ILE A 517 13.94 -3.97 -44.59
N ALA A 518 14.21 -4.03 -45.89
CA ALA A 518 15.02 -5.06 -46.51
C ALA A 518 16.44 -5.11 -45.92
N ALA A 519 16.94 -6.33 -45.70
CA ALA A 519 18.33 -6.62 -45.39
C ALA A 519 19.29 -5.94 -46.39
N ALA A 520 20.36 -5.34 -45.89
CA ALA A 520 21.36 -4.65 -46.71
C ALA A 520 22.53 -5.59 -47.05
N ARG A 521 22.96 -5.57 -48.32
CA ARG A 521 24.15 -6.15 -48.98
C ARG A 521 24.61 -7.58 -48.60
N GLN A 522 24.69 -7.95 -47.32
CA GLN A 522 24.99 -9.29 -46.77
C GLN A 522 24.35 -9.56 -45.41
N GLN A 523 24.02 -8.53 -44.62
CA GLN A 523 23.50 -8.73 -43.27
C GLN A 523 22.00 -8.97 -43.31
N CYS A 524 21.51 -9.95 -42.56
CA CYS A 524 20.09 -10.13 -42.36
C CYS A 524 19.48 -8.92 -41.62
N ALA A 525 18.16 -8.76 -41.73
CA ALA A 525 17.47 -7.70 -41.02
C ALA A 525 17.41 -7.99 -39.50
N ASN A 526 17.38 -6.91 -38.70
CA ASN A 526 17.21 -6.93 -37.24
C ASN A 526 18.44 -7.35 -36.39
N THR A 527 19.67 -6.99 -36.80
CA THR A 527 20.93 -7.29 -36.08
C THR A 527 21.12 -6.54 -34.75
N GLN A 528 20.25 -5.56 -34.45
CA GLN A 528 20.31 -4.75 -33.22
C GLN A 528 19.32 -5.22 -32.14
N ASP A 529 18.48 -6.21 -32.46
CA ASP A 529 17.52 -6.77 -31.51
C ASP A 529 18.22 -7.78 -30.60
N TRP A 530 17.78 -7.83 -29.35
CA TRP A 530 18.33 -8.73 -28.34
C TRP A 530 18.06 -10.21 -28.65
N TYR A 531 17.09 -10.49 -29.51
CA TYR A 531 16.79 -11.83 -30.03
C TYR A 531 17.50 -12.16 -31.34
N TYR A 532 18.43 -11.33 -31.77
CA TYR A 532 19.21 -11.61 -32.96
C TYR A 532 20.00 -12.91 -32.82
N VAL A 533 19.73 -13.85 -33.72
CA VAL A 533 20.51 -15.09 -33.83
C VAL A 533 21.69 -14.83 -34.75
N GLN A 534 22.90 -14.81 -34.18
CA GLN A 534 24.12 -14.64 -34.96
C GLN A 534 24.24 -15.75 -36.02
N LEU A 535 24.78 -15.40 -37.20
CA LEU A 535 24.97 -16.35 -38.32
C LEU A 535 23.65 -16.95 -38.85
N THR A 536 22.55 -16.18 -38.77
CA THR A 536 21.26 -16.54 -39.37
C THR A 536 20.90 -15.57 -40.48
N GLY A 537 20.54 -16.09 -41.64
CA GLY A 537 20.01 -15.31 -42.76
C GLY A 537 21.00 -14.36 -43.42
N ASN A 538 22.30 -14.36 -43.07
CA ASN A 538 23.26 -13.53 -43.78
C ASN A 538 23.55 -14.09 -45.17
N GLY A 539 23.76 -13.19 -46.12
CA GLY A 539 24.12 -13.53 -47.49
C GLY A 539 25.57 -13.99 -47.61
N GLY A 540 25.80 -14.92 -48.53
CA GLY A 540 27.11 -15.50 -48.79
C GLY A 540 28.09 -14.49 -49.38
N SER A 541 29.38 -14.68 -49.11
CA SER A 541 30.45 -13.88 -49.72
C SER A 541 30.68 -14.28 -51.19
N GLY A 542 30.95 -13.29 -52.04
CA GLY A 542 31.39 -13.50 -53.42
C GLY A 542 32.78 -14.12 -53.49
N GLY A 543 33.07 -14.79 -54.60
CA GLY A 543 34.34 -15.46 -54.86
C GLY A 543 35.02 -15.00 -56.14
N SER A 544 36.22 -15.50 -56.41
CA SER A 544 37.00 -15.19 -57.62
C SER A 544 37.58 -16.45 -58.25
N THR A 545 37.77 -16.43 -59.56
CA THR A 545 38.43 -17.51 -60.33
C THR A 545 39.89 -17.73 -59.95
N SER A 546 40.55 -16.76 -59.30
CA SER A 546 41.97 -16.80 -58.95
C SER A 546 42.26 -17.01 -57.46
N GLY A 547 41.26 -17.26 -56.62
CA GLY A 547 41.44 -17.29 -55.16
C GLY A 547 40.26 -17.89 -54.38
N ASP A 548 39.35 -17.04 -53.88
CA ASP A 548 38.32 -17.44 -52.92
C ASP A 548 37.08 -18.07 -53.56
N GLU A 549 36.58 -19.16 -52.98
CA GLU A 549 35.29 -19.72 -53.38
C GLU A 549 34.12 -18.85 -52.88
N ALA A 550 33.13 -18.64 -53.75
CA ALA A 550 31.86 -18.04 -53.35
C ALA A 550 31.18 -18.93 -52.32
N LYS A 551 30.56 -18.33 -51.31
CA LYS A 551 29.92 -19.04 -50.19
C LYS A 551 28.39 -19.09 -50.35
N PRO A 552 27.74 -20.14 -49.83
CA PRO A 552 26.28 -20.18 -49.75
C PRO A 552 25.77 -19.10 -48.78
N GLY A 553 24.49 -18.75 -48.91
CA GLY A 553 23.81 -17.96 -47.90
C GLY A 553 23.54 -18.78 -46.64
N GLU A 554 23.42 -18.11 -45.50
CA GLU A 554 23.05 -18.74 -44.25
C GLU A 554 21.55 -19.05 -44.22
N HIS A 555 21.19 -20.10 -43.48
CA HIS A 555 19.80 -20.51 -43.29
C HIS A 555 19.01 -19.49 -42.47
N GLY A 556 17.70 -19.48 -42.63
CA GLY A 556 16.80 -18.73 -41.75
C GLY A 556 16.69 -19.38 -40.37
N ALA A 557 15.93 -18.73 -39.49
CA ALA A 557 15.51 -19.29 -38.21
C ALA A 557 14.11 -18.77 -37.85
N VAL A 558 13.41 -19.51 -37.01
CA VAL A 558 12.14 -19.08 -36.41
C VAL A 558 12.19 -19.34 -34.91
N LEU A 559 11.92 -18.30 -34.12
CA LEU A 559 11.76 -18.41 -32.67
C LEU A 559 10.28 -18.25 -32.33
N VAL A 560 9.77 -19.09 -31.45
CA VAL A 560 8.39 -19.10 -31.01
C VAL A 560 8.36 -18.95 -29.49
N PHE A 561 7.69 -17.91 -29.02
CA PHE A 561 7.44 -17.68 -27.60
C PHE A 561 5.95 -17.87 -27.31
N PRO A 562 5.56 -18.91 -26.57
CA PRO A 562 4.18 -19.09 -26.18
C PRO A 562 3.75 -18.01 -25.17
N VAL A 563 2.55 -17.47 -25.33
CA VAL A 563 1.99 -16.45 -24.45
C VAL A 563 0.76 -17.00 -23.76
N THR A 564 0.76 -16.97 -22.43
CA THR A 564 -0.34 -17.44 -21.61
C THR A 564 -1.51 -16.45 -21.62
N TRP A 565 -2.67 -16.88 -21.10
CA TRP A 565 -3.83 -16.01 -20.91
C TRP A 565 -3.55 -14.80 -20.01
N SER A 566 -2.66 -14.93 -19.02
CA SER A 566 -2.23 -13.80 -18.18
C SER A 566 -1.32 -12.81 -18.90
N GLY A 567 -0.93 -13.10 -20.15
CA GLY A 567 0.03 -12.30 -20.91
C GLY A 567 1.50 -12.63 -20.59
N GLU A 568 1.75 -13.66 -19.78
CA GLU A 568 3.11 -14.13 -19.50
C GLU A 568 3.69 -14.83 -20.73
N ARG A 569 4.90 -14.43 -21.10
CA ARG A 569 5.64 -15.03 -22.21
C ARG A 569 6.54 -16.15 -21.67
N LEU A 570 6.29 -17.37 -22.13
CA LEU A 570 7.00 -18.58 -21.72
C LEU A 570 8.35 -18.73 -22.45
N ALA A 571 9.08 -19.78 -22.09
CA ALA A 571 10.38 -20.11 -22.66
C ALA A 571 10.34 -20.23 -24.19
N GLU A 572 11.46 -19.86 -24.80
CA GLU A 572 11.65 -19.89 -26.25
C GLU A 572 11.65 -21.32 -26.80
N HIS A 573 11.02 -21.50 -27.96
CA HIS A 573 11.22 -22.65 -28.83
C HIS A 573 11.89 -22.21 -30.13
N SER A 574 13.13 -22.65 -30.36
CA SER A 574 13.93 -22.28 -31.52
C SER A 574 13.85 -23.34 -32.62
N PHE A 575 13.57 -22.91 -33.85
CA PHE A 575 13.47 -23.76 -35.04
C PHE A 575 14.50 -23.34 -36.08
N PHE A 576 15.44 -24.24 -36.36
CA PHE A 576 16.47 -24.06 -37.37
C PHE A 576 16.13 -24.82 -38.64
N TYR A 577 16.83 -24.53 -39.74
CA TYR A 577 16.59 -25.18 -41.01
C TYR A 577 16.83 -26.70 -40.99
N THR A 578 15.84 -27.46 -41.45
CA THR A 578 15.89 -28.92 -41.56
C THR A 578 15.61 -29.45 -42.97
N GLY A 579 15.32 -28.57 -43.94
CA GLY A 579 14.91 -28.95 -45.30
C GLY A 579 13.48 -29.49 -45.41
N SER A 580 12.69 -29.44 -44.34
CA SER A 580 11.30 -29.90 -44.31
C SER A 580 10.46 -29.06 -43.34
N VAL A 581 9.14 -29.28 -43.34
CA VAL A 581 8.22 -28.62 -42.41
C VAL A 581 8.43 -29.19 -40.99
N GLN A 582 8.57 -28.31 -40.01
CA GLN A 582 8.57 -28.65 -38.58
C GLN A 582 7.21 -28.26 -37.99
N THR A 583 6.75 -28.97 -36.96
CA THR A 583 5.44 -28.66 -36.35
C THR A 583 5.59 -28.45 -34.85
N TYR A 584 5.15 -27.29 -34.37
CA TYR A 584 4.90 -27.02 -32.96
C TYR A 584 3.43 -27.31 -32.65
N ARG A 585 3.15 -28.18 -31.69
CA ARG A 585 1.79 -28.38 -31.19
C ARG A 585 1.58 -27.58 -29.93
N VAL A 586 0.53 -26.75 -29.93
CA VAL A 586 0.11 -26.06 -28.71
C VAL A 586 -0.35 -27.11 -27.69
N PRO A 587 0.27 -27.17 -26.49
CA PRO A 587 -0.08 -28.15 -25.48
C PRO A 587 -1.58 -28.20 -25.20
N ILE A 588 -2.13 -29.41 -25.19
CA ILE A 588 -3.50 -29.67 -24.72
C ILE A 588 -3.38 -29.96 -23.23
N ASP A 589 -3.36 -28.91 -22.42
CA ASP A 589 -3.24 -29.08 -20.98
C ASP A 589 -4.60 -29.51 -20.41
N GLN A 590 -4.81 -30.83 -20.31
CA GLN A 590 -6.03 -31.41 -19.74
C GLN A 590 -6.01 -31.43 -18.21
N SER A 591 -4.91 -31.00 -17.58
CA SER A 591 -4.67 -31.12 -16.13
C SER A 591 -4.29 -29.83 -15.41
N ALA A 592 -4.16 -28.68 -16.10
CA ALA A 592 -3.85 -27.41 -15.43
C ALA A 592 -5.06 -26.86 -14.65
N PRO A 593 -5.00 -26.76 -13.30
CA PRO A 593 -6.13 -26.33 -12.49
C PRO A 593 -6.41 -24.82 -12.57
N HIS A 594 -5.63 -24.05 -13.34
CA HIS A 594 -5.75 -22.59 -13.43
C HIS A 594 -5.70 -22.08 -14.88
N LEU A 595 -6.72 -21.31 -15.27
CA LEU A 595 -6.83 -20.66 -16.59
C LEU A 595 -5.62 -19.78 -16.96
N ALA A 596 -4.87 -19.31 -15.96
CA ALA A 596 -3.72 -18.42 -16.12
C ALA A 596 -2.55 -19.03 -16.91
N HIS A 597 -2.38 -20.36 -16.91
CA HIS A 597 -1.28 -21.04 -17.62
C HIS A 597 -1.62 -21.47 -19.05
N ARG A 598 -2.85 -21.22 -19.51
CA ARG A 598 -3.28 -21.61 -20.85
C ARG A 598 -2.61 -20.75 -21.92
N ILE A 599 -1.94 -21.37 -22.89
CA ILE A 599 -1.38 -20.67 -24.06
C ILE A 599 -2.53 -20.22 -24.98
N VAL A 600 -2.55 -18.93 -25.32
CA VAL A 600 -3.60 -18.32 -26.16
C VAL A 600 -3.07 -17.53 -27.35
N ALA A 601 -1.76 -17.26 -27.38
CA ALA A 601 -1.09 -16.64 -28.51
C ALA A 601 0.35 -17.14 -28.61
N LEU A 602 0.95 -16.99 -29.80
CA LEU A 602 2.38 -17.18 -30.03
C LEU A 602 2.98 -15.87 -30.53
N ASP A 603 4.06 -15.42 -29.90
CA ASP A 603 4.91 -14.33 -30.38
C ASP A 603 6.08 -14.94 -31.17
N VAL A 604 6.12 -14.66 -32.47
CA VAL A 604 6.98 -15.35 -33.43
C VAL A 604 7.94 -14.37 -34.08
N TYR A 605 9.21 -14.75 -34.10
CA TYR A 605 10.29 -14.05 -34.75
C TYR A 605 10.82 -14.92 -35.89
N ALA A 606 10.85 -14.41 -37.12
CA ALA A 606 11.27 -15.16 -38.29
C ALA A 606 12.32 -14.39 -39.09
N TRP A 607 13.41 -15.07 -39.42
CA TRP A 607 14.43 -14.60 -40.36
C TRP A 607 14.39 -15.44 -41.62
N GLY A 608 14.26 -14.79 -42.77
CA GLY A 608 14.46 -15.44 -44.06
C GLY A 608 15.92 -15.83 -44.26
N ALA A 609 16.17 -16.76 -45.16
CA ALA A 609 17.54 -17.19 -45.45
C ALA A 609 18.28 -16.19 -46.35
N GLY A 610 19.60 -16.17 -46.28
CA GLY A 610 20.43 -15.36 -47.16
C GLY A 610 20.57 -15.97 -48.56
N GLY A 611 20.83 -15.12 -49.56
CA GLY A 611 21.24 -15.54 -50.89
C GLY A 611 22.73 -15.91 -50.93
N ALA A 612 23.13 -16.75 -51.89
CA ALA A 612 24.53 -17.06 -52.11
C ALA A 612 25.29 -15.93 -52.80
N GLY A 613 26.59 -15.87 -52.55
CA GLY A 613 27.52 -15.12 -53.39
C GLY A 613 27.72 -15.77 -54.75
N ALA A 614 28.29 -15.02 -55.69
CA ALA A 614 28.64 -15.49 -57.03
C ALA A 614 30.15 -15.37 -57.26
N ARG A 615 30.67 -16.15 -58.21
CA ARG A 615 32.08 -16.07 -58.64
C ARG A 615 32.25 -14.97 -59.67
N SER A 616 33.30 -14.16 -59.57
CA SER A 616 33.67 -13.11 -60.54
C SER A 616 34.88 -13.53 -61.39
N SER A 617 34.93 -13.07 -62.64
CA SER A 617 35.98 -13.41 -63.62
C SER A 617 37.32 -12.73 -63.34
N ASN A 618 37.34 -11.65 -62.56
CA ASN A 618 38.54 -10.88 -62.20
C ASN A 618 38.89 -11.02 -60.70
N GLY A 619 40.19 -10.92 -60.37
CA GLY A 619 40.71 -10.89 -58.99
C GLY A 619 40.43 -9.58 -58.21
N ALA A 620 39.53 -8.73 -58.69
CA ALA A 620 39.22 -7.42 -58.11
C ALA A 620 37.86 -7.46 -57.38
N SER A 621 37.93 -7.48 -56.04
CA SER A 621 36.85 -7.34 -55.04
C SER A 621 35.76 -8.41 -55.03
N SER A 622 35.91 -9.38 -54.12
CA SER A 622 34.89 -10.33 -53.66
C SER A 622 33.62 -9.65 -53.13
N ASP A 623 33.69 -8.36 -52.74
CA ASP A 623 32.59 -7.61 -52.10
C ASP A 623 31.47 -7.18 -53.06
N LEU A 624 31.68 -7.29 -54.38
CA LEU A 624 30.72 -6.88 -55.41
C LEU A 624 29.76 -7.99 -55.80
N SER A 625 30.08 -9.25 -55.47
CA SER A 625 29.29 -10.44 -55.84
C SER A 625 28.73 -11.16 -54.61
N ASN A 626 28.40 -10.39 -53.57
CA ASN A 626 27.82 -10.90 -52.33
C ASN A 626 26.31 -11.13 -52.47
N GLY A 627 25.81 -12.21 -51.86
CA GLY A 627 24.38 -12.46 -51.75
C GLY A 627 23.73 -11.54 -50.73
N GLY A 628 22.47 -11.19 -50.92
CA GLY A 628 21.71 -10.37 -49.97
C GLY A 628 21.31 -11.16 -48.72
N GLY A 629 21.23 -10.49 -47.58
CA GLY A 629 20.67 -11.07 -46.36
C GLY A 629 19.15 -11.29 -46.47
N GLY A 630 18.61 -12.14 -45.60
CA GLY A 630 17.17 -12.40 -45.48
C GLY A 630 16.43 -11.32 -44.68
N ALA A 631 15.15 -11.15 -44.97
CA ALA A 631 14.28 -10.23 -44.24
C ALA A 631 13.96 -10.77 -42.84
N PHE A 632 13.47 -9.89 -41.98
CA PHE A 632 12.98 -10.21 -40.65
C PHE A 632 11.48 -9.89 -40.57
N ALA A 633 10.71 -10.78 -39.97
CA ALA A 633 9.30 -10.56 -39.68
C ALA A 633 8.99 -11.03 -38.26
N ARG A 634 8.23 -10.22 -37.53
CA ARG A 634 7.66 -10.60 -36.23
C ARG A 634 6.15 -10.53 -36.29
N GLY A 635 5.48 -11.47 -35.65
CA GLY A 635 4.03 -11.43 -35.52
C GLY A 635 3.58 -12.13 -34.25
N VAL A 636 2.55 -11.57 -33.63
CA VAL A 636 1.82 -12.22 -32.52
C VAL A 636 0.47 -12.64 -33.05
N PHE A 637 0.14 -13.92 -32.93
CA PHE A 637 -1.13 -14.45 -33.41
C PHE A 637 -1.78 -15.38 -32.38
N ARG A 638 -3.12 -15.42 -32.37
CA ARG A 638 -3.89 -16.25 -31.45
C ARG A 638 -3.81 -17.71 -31.86
N VAL A 639 -3.74 -18.59 -30.87
CA VAL A 639 -3.78 -20.04 -31.03
C VAL A 639 -4.68 -20.67 -29.98
N SER A 640 -5.21 -21.85 -30.30
CA SER A 640 -5.99 -22.68 -29.40
C SER A 640 -5.19 -23.91 -28.96
N ALA A 641 -5.54 -24.46 -27.80
CA ALA A 641 -4.97 -25.72 -27.34
C ALA A 641 -5.17 -26.82 -28.39
N GLY A 642 -4.08 -27.50 -28.77
CA GLY A 642 -4.08 -28.53 -29.80
C GLY A 642 -3.87 -28.04 -31.23
N ASP A 643 -3.82 -26.72 -31.47
CA ASP A 643 -3.48 -26.18 -32.79
C ASP A 643 -2.10 -26.69 -33.24
N ALA A 644 -2.03 -27.04 -34.52
CA ALA A 644 -0.79 -27.39 -35.19
C ALA A 644 -0.22 -26.14 -35.87
N VAL A 645 1.00 -25.78 -35.49
CA VAL A 645 1.73 -24.65 -36.03
C VAL A 645 2.88 -25.17 -36.87
N ASP A 646 2.72 -25.07 -38.18
CA ASP A 646 3.71 -25.52 -39.15
C ASP A 646 4.74 -24.40 -39.37
N ILE A 647 6.00 -24.77 -39.24
CA ILE A 647 7.16 -23.88 -39.28
C ILE A 647 8.05 -24.35 -40.42
N LEU A 648 8.09 -23.53 -41.47
CA LEU A 648 8.95 -23.71 -42.62
C LEU A 648 10.11 -22.73 -42.48
N VAL A 649 11.31 -23.23 -42.23
CA VAL A 649 12.49 -22.37 -42.13
C VAL A 649 13.15 -22.28 -43.50
N GLY A 650 13.48 -21.07 -43.96
CA GLY A 650 14.11 -20.84 -45.26
C GLY A 650 15.48 -21.49 -45.37
N GLY A 651 15.76 -22.15 -46.49
CA GLY A 651 17.10 -22.65 -46.80
C GLY A 651 17.97 -21.55 -47.42
N GLY A 652 19.26 -21.51 -47.08
CA GLY A 652 20.22 -20.61 -47.73
C GLY A 652 20.35 -20.89 -49.23
N GLY A 653 20.58 -19.84 -50.02
CA GLY A 653 20.90 -19.99 -51.42
C GLY A 653 22.23 -20.73 -51.61
N LEU A 654 22.36 -21.51 -52.68
CA LEU A 654 23.57 -22.28 -52.97
C LEU A 654 24.46 -21.56 -54.00
N GLN A 655 25.77 -21.72 -53.81
CA GLN A 655 26.81 -21.13 -54.67
C GLN A 655 26.84 -21.69 -56.09
N ASP A 656 26.19 -22.84 -56.33
CA ASP A 656 26.01 -23.44 -57.65
C ASP A 656 24.79 -22.89 -58.40
N GLY A 657 24.15 -21.85 -57.85
CA GLY A 657 23.00 -21.19 -58.43
C GLY A 657 21.66 -21.82 -58.05
N ARG A 658 21.61 -22.91 -57.27
CA ARG A 658 20.34 -23.45 -56.80
C ARG A 658 19.73 -22.58 -55.71
N GLY A 659 18.44 -22.27 -55.86
CA GLY A 659 17.66 -21.54 -54.86
C GLY A 659 17.46 -22.33 -53.56
N GLY A 660 17.33 -21.60 -52.46
CA GLY A 660 17.06 -22.14 -51.15
C GLY A 660 15.63 -22.67 -50.97
N PHE A 661 15.46 -23.60 -50.01
CA PHE A 661 14.18 -24.21 -49.67
C PHE A 661 13.12 -23.20 -49.26
N ASN A 662 11.87 -23.41 -49.70
CA ASN A 662 10.71 -22.52 -49.51
C ASN A 662 10.76 -21.21 -50.31
N GLY A 663 11.06 -21.31 -51.61
CA GLY A 663 10.84 -20.23 -52.59
C GLY A 663 12.06 -19.45 -53.05
N GLY A 664 13.28 -19.94 -52.81
CA GLY A 664 14.50 -19.32 -53.36
C GLY A 664 14.58 -19.49 -54.88
N GLY A 665 14.89 -18.40 -55.60
CA GLY A 665 15.07 -18.44 -57.05
C GLY A 665 16.44 -19.01 -57.45
N ASN A 666 16.49 -19.70 -58.59
CA ASN A 666 17.77 -20.13 -59.17
C ASN A 666 18.51 -18.93 -59.78
N GLY A 667 19.84 -18.90 -59.61
CA GLY A 667 20.73 -17.93 -60.23
C GLY A 667 20.80 -18.10 -61.75
N GLY A 668 21.28 -17.07 -62.44
CA GLY A 668 21.44 -17.08 -63.90
C GLY A 668 22.45 -18.13 -64.39
N THR A 669 22.16 -18.72 -65.54
CA THR A 669 23.05 -19.68 -66.23
C THR A 669 23.97 -18.95 -67.20
N GLY A 670 25.29 -19.13 -67.06
CA GLY A 670 26.31 -18.54 -67.95
C GLY A 670 27.70 -19.09 -67.61
N ASP A 671 28.74 -18.59 -68.29
CA ASP A 671 30.14 -19.01 -68.07
C ASP A 671 30.58 -18.82 -66.60
N PHE A 672 29.96 -17.86 -65.91
CA PHE A 672 30.02 -17.70 -64.46
C PHE A 672 28.59 -17.74 -63.89
N PRO A 673 28.17 -18.82 -63.20
CA PRO A 673 26.82 -18.93 -62.67
C PRO A 673 26.57 -17.91 -61.56
N GLY A 674 25.37 -17.33 -61.54
CA GLY A 674 24.90 -16.48 -60.44
C GLY A 674 24.63 -17.29 -59.17
N GLY A 675 24.66 -16.63 -58.02
CA GLY A 675 24.30 -17.24 -56.74
C GLY A 675 22.79 -17.52 -56.65
N GLY A 676 22.40 -18.61 -56.00
CA GLY A 676 20.99 -18.90 -55.71
C GLY A 676 20.41 -17.93 -54.68
N GLY A 677 19.12 -17.60 -54.81
CA GLY A 677 18.39 -16.83 -53.81
C GLY A 677 18.08 -17.64 -52.55
N GLY A 678 18.01 -16.98 -51.40
CA GLY A 678 17.58 -17.59 -50.14
C GLY A 678 16.07 -17.87 -50.13
N GLY A 679 15.67 -18.89 -49.38
CA GLY A 679 14.26 -19.23 -49.18
C GLY A 679 13.58 -18.43 -48.06
N ALA A 680 12.25 -18.37 -48.08
CA ALA A 680 11.46 -17.67 -47.07
C ALA A 680 11.25 -18.53 -45.82
N SER A 681 11.28 -17.90 -44.65
CA SER A 681 10.80 -18.54 -43.40
C SER A 681 9.35 -18.18 -43.18
N GLU A 682 8.50 -19.18 -42.99
CA GLU A 682 7.05 -19.03 -42.90
C GLU A 682 6.50 -19.82 -41.71
N VAL A 683 5.56 -19.21 -41.00
CA VAL A 683 4.79 -19.87 -39.95
C VAL A 683 3.31 -19.90 -40.35
N ARG A 684 2.72 -21.09 -40.29
CA ARG A 684 1.32 -21.33 -40.60
C ARG A 684 0.60 -21.89 -39.38
N VAL A 685 -0.58 -21.38 -39.11
CA VAL A 685 -1.47 -21.91 -38.07
C VAL A 685 -2.64 -22.58 -38.76
N ASN A 686 -2.84 -23.88 -38.51
CA ASN A 686 -3.92 -24.65 -39.13
C ASN A 686 -3.95 -24.48 -40.67
N GLY A 687 -2.76 -24.45 -41.29
CA GLY A 687 -2.59 -24.29 -42.75
C GLY A 687 -2.71 -22.87 -43.29
N ARG A 688 -3.01 -21.86 -42.46
CA ARG A 688 -3.04 -20.44 -42.87
C ARG A 688 -1.75 -19.73 -42.49
N THR A 689 -1.15 -19.05 -43.46
CA THR A 689 0.05 -18.23 -43.26
C THR A 689 -0.20 -17.11 -42.24
N ALA A 690 0.57 -17.12 -41.15
CA ALA A 690 0.52 -16.11 -40.10
C ALA A 690 1.69 -15.13 -40.21
N VAL A 691 2.90 -15.62 -40.49
CA VAL A 691 4.11 -14.79 -40.60
C VAL A 691 4.97 -15.31 -41.77
N VAL A 692 5.54 -14.39 -42.56
CA VAL A 692 6.52 -14.72 -43.62
C VAL A 692 7.67 -13.71 -43.58
N ALA A 693 8.89 -14.23 -43.46
CA ALA A 693 10.12 -13.50 -43.65
C ALA A 693 10.74 -13.91 -44.99
N ALA A 694 10.82 -12.97 -45.94
CA ALA A 694 11.34 -13.23 -47.28
C ALA A 694 12.84 -13.56 -47.28
N GLY A 695 13.26 -14.44 -48.19
CA GLY A 695 14.67 -14.74 -48.40
C GLY A 695 15.42 -13.64 -49.15
N GLY A 696 16.74 -13.61 -49.00
CA GLY A 696 17.64 -12.66 -49.65
C GLY A 696 17.89 -13.00 -51.13
N GLY A 697 18.16 -11.98 -51.94
CA GLY A 697 18.52 -12.15 -53.35
C GLY A 697 19.89 -12.81 -53.53
N GLY A 698 20.02 -13.66 -54.54
CA GLY A 698 21.31 -14.22 -54.95
C GLY A 698 22.16 -13.19 -55.68
N ALA A 699 23.49 -13.33 -55.61
CA ALA A 699 24.40 -12.42 -56.28
C ALA A 699 24.44 -12.64 -57.80
N GLY A 700 24.59 -11.55 -58.55
CA GLY A 700 24.98 -11.62 -59.96
C GLY A 700 26.49 -11.83 -60.10
N SER A 701 26.92 -12.52 -61.17
CA SER A 701 28.33 -12.55 -61.57
C SER A 701 28.64 -11.35 -62.47
N THR A 702 29.77 -10.69 -62.24
CA THR A 702 30.28 -9.64 -63.12
C THR A 702 31.29 -10.21 -64.09
N ASP A 703 30.98 -10.16 -65.39
CA ASP A 703 31.96 -10.34 -66.46
C ASP A 703 32.29 -8.97 -67.07
N TYR A 704 33.42 -8.37 -66.67
CA TYR A 704 33.96 -7.25 -67.43
C TYR A 704 34.69 -7.81 -68.65
N CYS A 705 33.94 -8.16 -69.70
CA CYS A 705 34.51 -8.34 -71.02
C CYS A 705 35.13 -7.01 -71.47
N CYS A 706 36.45 -6.89 -71.38
CA CYS A 706 37.20 -5.84 -72.07
C CYS A 706 36.87 -5.92 -73.57
N ALA A 707 36.04 -5.00 -74.07
CA ALA A 707 35.83 -4.86 -75.51
C ALA A 707 37.21 -4.61 -76.17
N PRO A 708 37.65 -5.46 -77.12
CA PRO A 708 38.94 -5.25 -77.76
C PRO A 708 38.86 -4.02 -78.67
N TRP A 709 39.55 -2.94 -78.29
CA TRP A 709 39.84 -1.83 -79.19
C TRP A 709 40.68 -2.33 -80.37
N ARG A 710 40.05 -2.62 -81.52
CA ARG A 710 40.76 -2.77 -82.80
C ARG A 710 41.36 -1.42 -83.20
N ARG A 711 42.65 -1.19 -82.92
CA ARG A 711 43.43 -0.17 -83.63
C ARG A 711 43.66 -0.64 -85.06
N ARG A 712 42.92 -0.07 -86.03
CA ARG A 712 43.38 -0.04 -87.42
C ARG A 712 44.60 0.89 -87.48
N ARG A 713 45.80 0.33 -87.70
CA ARG A 713 46.93 1.10 -88.24
C ARG A 713 46.57 1.48 -89.67
N TRP A 714 46.44 2.77 -89.94
CA TRP A 714 46.68 3.30 -91.28
C TRP A 714 48.19 3.50 -91.42
N LEU A 715 48.75 2.89 -92.46
CA LEU A 715 50.09 3.19 -92.98
C LEU A 715 50.05 4.56 -93.65
N GLY A 716 51.06 5.38 -93.36
CA GLY A 716 51.31 6.70 -93.91
C GLY A 716 52.49 7.32 -93.17
#